data_AF-A0A919BVX4-F1
#
_entry.id   AF-A0A919BVX4-F1
#
_cell.length_a   1.000
_cell.length_b   1.000
_cell.length_c   1.000
_cell.angle_alpha   90.00
_cell.angle_beta   90.00
_cell.angle_gamma   90.00
#
_symmetry.space_group_name_H-M   'P 1'
#
loop_
_entity.id
_entity.type
_entity.pdbx_description
1 polymer ?
#
loop_
_entity_poly.entity_id
_entity_poly.type
_entity_poly.pdbx_seq_one_letter_code
_entity_poly.pdbx_strand_id
1 'polypeptide(L)'
;MNRWVGIVSLRETAPPTPVHRIALAIEAARNRTSYQLADRTVPYARIRSALRMISQEYARHRDWGRYEYCVDLASDFFDGGLPPTGLPSWLTNELQNLLDGRSGARPTGGRRAQAAPRRTDSRPAHSRPASTGRGRTTPPEVSRSVRPARSDRHSTGQRPSSGPVRPYSRAERRLDIHDVTYPALCEPPVSLVGAYGQEVREIVGNTVRGWAAGPEVTAWLGLAAEHRSHLYESHHADQVTPHVLGLLDRLGATTLDVILLDAYTRWATPRKVGEQSSEHARRRAAANLALGAWATKHGLVRMGAGEAQQPARSVFEGVARQILGALSLCGEHEIARRLVASVWHDLDHPSSGAVTDPVTLAQTAFQKEGLTYDYNEEGPDHRKVFRAAVRTGTGRTAEGIGQSKKAARAAAAQALLDAYPQVTAAASPGLKATPANLPAASPRPYPQPGNRHRDAVSDLAAMFELGHRTHGLLAQALTHVSWVHENQEAATAARQRDNHLLAHHGSHVVDYLAAHVRVHRALAHGLTPDEDEARILTSSDDDTARLGAALQLTEGLLTSRGESGQGRTAVSDAAQAVVAAAWRVHGPRLLGRRPAILDDWLSGLDHQHDPVTVLTAMASTYGIDHEYTYDVSGPDHLKSYTTTISLRDAQGRVHQWTEHLPGTPGKPEAKKATAEALLDILATPVNGVVDDLPASERDLLAFLLRAQLDGLGRPTERQRARILARGDLGTDLLTTGDTEAFLAWAERIRPLLGPDDTAVPDTLRELYRKVLDDTRIGPGSLLRRMAADTGSDAASVVRRNAADAVRRALSSGPQAASVRDVVQDWWRDQAPATGVTVRDDMRQEAFRPLPVHLGALDETLTWCGEAAEAAGSRIDVELTVEEGTLHVWLGLDKVNVRTSCDDFARLLSRTLPYTDCLVDDDHVLLRLHGDLETVPLFPLAAAGMDAYVSGPLDRWRPAGEVADEPRGAQDEQPHS
;
A
#
# COMPACT_ATOMS: atom_id res chain seq x y z
N MET A 1 21.33 37.11 -36.94
CA MET A 1 20.16 37.72 -37.63
C MET A 1 19.06 36.67 -37.63
N ASN A 2 17.80 37.04 -37.39
CA ASN A 2 16.64 36.11 -37.23
C ASN A 2 16.45 35.24 -38.50
N ARG A 3 15.81 34.05 -38.51
CA ARG A 3 14.43 33.76 -38.05
C ARG A 3 14.12 32.24 -38.02
N TRP A 4 12.94 31.89 -37.49
CA TRP A 4 12.42 30.57 -37.12
C TRP A 4 11.71 29.75 -38.23
N VAL A 5 11.26 28.53 -37.83
CA VAL A 5 10.23 27.62 -38.42
C VAL A 5 10.79 26.56 -39.38
N GLY A 6 10.58 25.24 -39.23
CA GLY A 6 9.86 24.44 -38.20
C GLY A 6 8.87 23.43 -38.80
N ILE A 7 8.88 22.17 -38.34
CA ILE A 7 7.74 21.20 -38.37
C ILE A 7 8.08 19.99 -37.49
N VAL A 8 7.06 19.49 -36.77
CA VAL A 8 7.12 18.33 -35.88
C VAL A 8 6.68 17.06 -36.61
N SER A 9 7.28 15.91 -36.28
CA SER A 9 6.54 14.64 -36.28
C SER A 9 6.99 13.75 -35.11
N LEU A 10 6.07 12.93 -34.62
CA LEU A 10 6.17 12.14 -33.37
C LEU A 10 6.41 10.65 -33.67
N ARG A 11 6.96 9.94 -32.66
CA ARG A 11 7.08 8.47 -32.41
C ARG A 11 8.55 8.07 -32.23
N GLU A 12 8.95 7.33 -31.19
CA GLU A 12 8.25 6.70 -30.05
C GLU A 12 9.05 6.95 -28.76
N THR A 13 8.38 7.12 -27.62
CA THR A 13 9.07 7.33 -26.34
C THR A 13 9.55 5.99 -25.76
N ALA A 14 10.87 5.82 -25.64
CA ALA A 14 11.48 4.70 -24.93
C ALA A 14 10.97 4.61 -23.48
N PRO A 15 10.85 3.40 -22.89
CA PRO A 15 10.43 3.26 -21.51
C PRO A 15 11.42 3.95 -20.56
N PRO A 16 10.96 4.68 -19.53
CA PRO A 16 11.84 5.39 -18.62
C PRO A 16 12.80 4.42 -17.91
N THR A 17 14.07 4.81 -17.72
CA THR A 17 15.06 4.02 -16.96
C THR A 17 14.64 3.92 -15.48
N PRO A 18 15.10 2.94 -14.68
CA PRO A 18 14.76 2.87 -13.25
C PRO A 18 15.06 4.14 -12.46
N VAL A 19 16.17 4.85 -12.76
CA VAL A 19 16.49 6.14 -12.13
C VAL A 19 15.58 7.24 -12.66
N HIS A 20 15.28 7.29 -13.96
CA HIS A 20 14.26 8.19 -14.48
C HIS A 20 12.85 7.80 -13.99
N ARG A 21 12.58 6.56 -13.57
CA ARG A 21 11.34 6.12 -12.92
C ARG A 21 11.30 6.44 -11.44
N ILE A 22 12.44 6.54 -10.75
CA ILE A 22 12.50 7.01 -9.36
C ILE A 22 12.47 8.53 -9.34
N ALA A 23 13.21 9.21 -10.22
CA ALA A 23 13.08 10.65 -10.45
C ALA A 23 11.66 10.98 -10.94
N LEU A 24 11.07 10.28 -11.91
CA LEU A 24 9.64 10.41 -12.27
C LEU A 24 8.69 9.76 -11.26
N ALA A 25 9.11 9.02 -10.24
CA ALA A 25 8.21 8.59 -9.14
C ALA A 25 8.30 9.53 -7.94
N ILE A 26 9.37 10.32 -7.82
CA ILE A 26 9.52 11.44 -6.89
C ILE A 26 8.92 12.70 -7.53
N GLU A 27 9.05 12.88 -8.84
CA GLU A 27 8.49 13.97 -9.64
C GLU A 27 7.06 13.66 -10.06
N ALA A 28 6.67 12.40 -10.34
CA ALA A 28 5.26 12.02 -10.36
C ALA A 28 4.70 11.63 -8.99
N ALA A 29 5.48 11.45 -7.91
CA ALA A 29 4.92 11.70 -6.57
C ALA A 29 4.58 13.19 -6.53
N ARG A 30 5.56 14.09 -6.58
CA ARG A 30 5.35 15.55 -6.58
C ARG A 30 4.25 16.04 -7.53
N ASN A 31 4.03 15.44 -8.71
CA ASN A 31 2.95 15.80 -9.66
C ASN A 31 1.65 14.98 -9.51
N ARG A 32 1.64 13.80 -8.88
CA ARG A 32 0.43 13.10 -8.38
C ARG A 32 0.09 13.48 -6.94
N THR A 33 0.92 14.30 -6.30
CA THR A 33 0.83 14.83 -4.94
C THR A 33 1.00 16.35 -4.95
N SER A 34 0.69 17.01 -6.06
CA SER A 34 0.50 18.46 -6.10
C SER A 34 -0.61 18.85 -7.07
N TYR A 35 -1.22 19.98 -6.78
CA TYR A 35 -2.41 20.48 -7.43
C TYR A 35 -2.13 21.86 -8.04
N GLN A 36 -2.59 22.07 -9.28
CA GLN A 36 -2.53 23.38 -9.91
C GLN A 36 -3.65 24.27 -9.36
N LEU A 37 -3.32 25.04 -8.33
CA LEU A 37 -4.23 26.00 -7.70
C LEU A 37 -4.08 27.36 -8.38
N ALA A 38 -4.77 27.50 -9.52
CA ALA A 38 -4.64 28.60 -10.48
C ALA A 38 -3.26 28.65 -11.17
N ASP A 39 -2.42 29.63 -10.84
CA ASP A 39 -1.12 29.90 -11.45
C ASP A 39 0.08 29.25 -10.73
N ARG A 40 -0.19 28.45 -9.69
CA ARG A 40 0.84 27.80 -8.87
C ARG A 40 0.54 26.33 -8.57
N THR A 41 1.62 25.57 -8.43
CA THR A 41 1.62 24.16 -8.06
C THR A 41 1.78 24.02 -6.54
N VAL A 42 0.84 23.36 -5.87
CA VAL A 42 0.80 23.25 -4.39
C VAL A 42 0.74 21.78 -3.97
N PRO A 43 1.63 21.27 -3.10
CA PRO A 43 1.59 19.88 -2.64
C PRO A 43 0.25 19.48 -2.01
N TYR A 44 -0.17 18.24 -2.20
CA TYR A 44 -1.41 17.66 -1.68
C TYR A 44 -1.45 17.68 -0.16
N ALA A 45 -0.34 17.38 0.53
CA ALA A 45 -0.26 17.56 1.99
C ALA A 45 -0.54 19.02 2.41
N ARG A 46 -0.04 20.00 1.66
CA ARG A 46 -0.25 21.44 1.91
C ARG A 46 -1.68 21.89 1.54
N ILE A 47 -2.29 21.34 0.48
CA ILE A 47 -3.73 21.51 0.18
C ILE A 47 -4.58 20.85 1.28
N ARG A 48 -4.27 19.62 1.71
CA ARG A 48 -4.98 18.85 2.74
C ARG A 48 -4.97 19.59 4.07
N SER A 49 -3.82 20.14 4.49
CA SER A 49 -3.71 21.03 5.65
C SER A 49 -4.55 22.31 5.49
N ALA A 50 -4.50 22.97 4.33
CA ALA A 50 -5.32 24.15 4.05
C ALA A 50 -6.83 23.86 4.03
N LEU A 51 -7.26 22.73 3.47
CA LEU A 51 -8.65 22.25 3.48
C LEU A 51 -9.13 21.90 4.89
N ARG A 52 -8.28 21.29 5.73
CA ARG A 52 -8.55 21.07 7.15
C ARG A 52 -8.77 22.39 7.89
N MET A 53 -7.91 23.40 7.69
CA MET A 53 -8.09 24.73 8.30
C MET A 53 -9.37 25.43 7.83
N ILE A 54 -9.67 25.38 6.52
CA ILE A 54 -10.89 25.97 5.95
C ILE A 54 -12.14 25.25 6.48
N SER A 55 -12.13 23.91 6.57
CA SER A 55 -13.27 23.15 7.08
C SER A 55 -13.55 23.47 8.56
N GLN A 56 -12.51 23.59 9.40
CA GLN A 56 -12.64 24.00 10.80
C GLN A 56 -13.32 25.38 10.94
N GLU A 57 -13.03 26.33 10.06
CA GLU A 57 -13.67 27.65 10.09
C GLU A 57 -15.15 27.56 9.66
N TYR A 58 -15.50 26.79 8.63
CA TYR A 58 -16.92 26.57 8.28
C TYR A 58 -17.70 25.80 9.35
N ALA A 59 -17.06 24.87 10.07
CA ALA A 59 -17.65 24.19 11.23
C ALA A 59 -17.97 25.19 12.37
N ARG A 60 -17.06 26.13 12.68
CA ARG A 60 -17.31 27.22 13.65
C ARG A 60 -18.53 28.08 13.26
N HIS A 61 -18.70 28.37 11.97
CA HIS A 61 -19.85 29.13 11.45
C HIS A 61 -21.10 28.29 11.17
N ARG A 62 -21.07 26.98 11.44
CA ARG A 62 -22.17 26.00 11.22
C ARG A 62 -22.61 25.86 9.76
N ASP A 63 -21.71 26.07 8.80
CA ASP A 63 -21.96 25.80 7.37
C ASP A 63 -21.53 24.37 7.01
N TRP A 64 -22.35 23.41 7.43
CA TRP A 64 -22.03 21.98 7.34
C TRP A 64 -21.80 21.49 5.91
N GLY A 65 -22.51 22.05 4.92
CA GLY A 65 -22.33 21.65 3.53
C GLY A 65 -20.98 22.08 2.93
N ARG A 66 -20.37 23.18 3.41
CA ARG A 66 -18.99 23.55 3.03
C ARG A 66 -17.94 22.80 3.85
N TYR A 67 -18.24 22.50 5.12
CA TYR A 67 -17.40 21.66 5.96
C TYR A 67 -17.26 20.25 5.37
N GLU A 68 -18.36 19.55 5.11
CA GLU A 68 -18.38 18.21 4.49
C GLU A 68 -17.64 18.23 3.16
N TYR A 69 -17.94 19.20 2.28
CA TYR A 69 -17.25 19.35 1.00
C TYR A 69 -15.72 19.49 1.13
N CYS A 70 -15.22 20.24 2.14
CA CYS A 70 -13.79 20.37 2.35
C CYS A 70 -13.15 19.11 2.97
N VAL A 71 -13.89 18.36 3.81
CA VAL A 71 -13.42 17.12 4.43
C VAL A 71 -13.36 15.97 3.41
N ASP A 72 -14.43 15.81 2.62
CA ASP A 72 -14.48 14.84 1.52
C ASP A 72 -13.37 15.14 0.51
N LEU A 73 -13.28 16.39 0.05
CA LEU A 73 -12.24 16.82 -0.89
C LEU A 73 -10.83 16.64 -0.31
N ALA A 74 -10.58 16.90 0.98
CA ALA A 74 -9.27 16.67 1.59
C ALA A 74 -8.84 15.19 1.54
N SER A 75 -9.80 14.29 1.42
CA SER A 75 -9.59 12.84 1.27
C SER A 75 -9.24 12.42 -0.17
N ASP A 76 -9.31 13.34 -1.15
CA ASP A 76 -8.86 13.12 -2.54
C ASP A 76 -7.40 13.58 -2.76
N PHE A 77 -6.81 14.29 -1.79
CA PHE A 77 -5.46 14.87 -1.87
C PHE A 77 -4.46 14.04 -1.04
N PHE A 78 -4.11 12.87 -1.58
CA PHE A 78 -3.08 11.95 -1.08
C PHE A 78 -2.35 11.28 -2.26
N ASP A 79 -1.28 10.53 -1.99
CA ASP A 79 -0.48 9.81 -2.97
C ASP A 79 -1.31 8.75 -3.74
N GLY A 80 -1.61 9.06 -5.00
CA GLY A 80 -2.50 8.26 -5.86
C GLY A 80 -3.98 8.68 -5.84
N GLY A 81 -4.32 9.77 -5.18
CA GLY A 81 -5.64 10.41 -5.25
C GLY A 81 -5.96 11.00 -6.63
N LEU A 82 -7.25 11.18 -6.91
CA LEU A 82 -7.76 11.77 -8.16
C LEU A 82 -8.58 13.03 -7.86
N PRO A 83 -7.96 14.12 -7.38
CA PRO A 83 -8.70 15.33 -7.05
C PRO A 83 -9.31 15.98 -8.29
N PRO A 84 -10.47 16.67 -8.14
CA PRO A 84 -11.17 17.26 -9.28
C PRO A 84 -10.32 18.32 -9.98
N THR A 85 -10.30 18.30 -11.32
CA THR A 85 -9.47 19.20 -12.17
C THR A 85 -9.90 20.68 -12.15
N GLY A 86 -10.74 21.09 -11.20
CA GLY A 86 -11.08 22.48 -10.93
C GLY A 86 -11.92 22.59 -9.66
N LEU A 87 -11.50 23.46 -8.73
CA LEU A 87 -12.23 23.73 -7.49
C LEU A 87 -13.32 24.81 -7.69
N PRO A 88 -14.35 24.84 -6.85
CA PRO A 88 -15.27 25.97 -6.77
C PRO A 88 -14.51 27.27 -6.51
N SER A 89 -14.91 28.37 -7.16
CA SER A 89 -14.21 29.65 -7.07
C SER A 89 -14.11 30.22 -5.65
N TRP A 90 -15.10 29.95 -4.78
CA TRP A 90 -15.04 30.33 -3.37
C TRP A 90 -13.90 29.63 -2.62
N LEU A 91 -13.70 28.33 -2.89
CA LEU A 91 -12.67 27.52 -2.25
C LEU A 91 -11.28 27.80 -2.82
N THR A 92 -11.19 28.00 -4.14
CA THR A 92 -9.96 28.42 -4.82
C THR A 92 -9.41 29.71 -4.19
N ASN A 93 -10.26 30.71 -3.97
CA ASN A 93 -9.89 31.98 -3.37
C ASN A 93 -9.47 31.86 -1.89
N GLU A 94 -10.11 30.98 -1.11
CA GLU A 94 -9.77 30.81 0.30
C GLU A 94 -8.48 29.99 0.50
N LEU A 95 -8.27 28.94 -0.30
CA LEU A 95 -6.98 28.25 -0.39
C LEU A 95 -5.88 29.21 -0.86
N GLN A 96 -6.19 30.13 -1.79
CA GLN A 96 -5.25 31.18 -2.20
C GLN A 96 -4.84 32.07 -1.03
N ASN A 97 -5.80 32.75 -0.40
CA ASN A 97 -5.53 33.66 0.71
C ASN A 97 -4.80 32.99 1.89
N LEU A 98 -5.18 31.74 2.23
CA LEU A 98 -4.59 31.03 3.37
C LEU A 98 -3.13 30.64 3.11
N LEU A 99 -2.84 30.07 1.94
CA LEU A 99 -1.48 29.68 1.56
C LEU A 99 -0.56 30.88 1.27
N ASP A 100 -1.13 32.05 0.94
CA ASP A 100 -0.43 33.33 0.82
C ASP A 100 -0.14 34.00 2.20
N GLY A 101 -0.51 33.36 3.31
CA GLY A 101 -0.37 33.92 4.66
C GLY A 101 -1.34 35.09 4.97
N ARG A 102 -2.36 35.33 4.13
CA ARG A 102 -3.31 36.45 4.24
C ARG A 102 -4.49 36.12 5.17
N SER A 103 -4.16 35.67 6.38
CA SER A 103 -5.13 35.33 7.42
C SER A 103 -5.89 36.56 7.92
N GLY A 104 -7.14 36.73 7.51
CA GLY A 104 -8.00 37.83 8.02
C GLY A 104 -9.16 38.28 7.13
N ALA A 105 -9.27 37.82 5.88
CA ALA A 105 -10.43 38.13 5.04
C ALA A 105 -11.68 37.34 5.49
N ARG A 106 -12.81 38.04 5.70
CA ARG A 106 -14.11 37.39 5.94
C ARG A 106 -14.42 36.37 4.83
N PRO A 107 -15.02 35.21 5.15
CA PRO A 107 -15.45 34.27 4.13
C PRO A 107 -16.39 34.95 3.15
N THR A 108 -16.18 34.73 1.85
CA THR A 108 -17.01 35.34 0.79
C THR A 108 -18.32 34.56 0.64
N GLY A 109 -19.12 34.61 1.70
CA GLY A 109 -20.44 34.00 1.79
C GLY A 109 -21.41 34.60 0.78
N GLY A 110 -22.13 33.73 0.06
CA GLY A 110 -23.18 34.12 -0.87
C GLY A 110 -24.29 34.92 -0.19
N ARG A 111 -24.96 35.75 -1.00
CA ARG A 111 -26.17 36.57 -0.69
C ARG A 111 -26.88 36.24 0.63
N ARG A 112 -26.71 37.10 1.64
CA ARG A 112 -27.66 37.20 2.77
C ARG A 112 -29.07 37.44 2.25
N ALA A 113 -30.01 36.57 2.58
CA ALA A 113 -31.42 36.91 2.57
C ALA A 113 -31.67 37.99 3.64
N GLN A 114 -32.04 39.20 3.23
CA GLN A 114 -32.30 40.30 4.16
C GLN A 114 -33.65 40.08 4.86
N ALA A 115 -33.63 39.96 6.18
CA ALA A 115 -34.83 40.02 7.00
C ALA A 115 -35.46 41.43 6.90
N ALA A 116 -36.77 41.49 6.72
CA ALA A 116 -37.48 42.74 6.49
C ALA A 116 -37.57 43.62 7.76
N PRO A 117 -37.32 44.94 7.66
CA PRO A 117 -37.61 45.85 8.76
C PRO A 117 -39.11 46.19 8.80
N ARG A 118 -39.71 46.11 10.00
CA ARG A 118 -41.05 46.66 10.25
C ARG A 118 -41.03 48.18 10.04
N ARG A 119 -42.04 48.73 9.35
CA ARG A 119 -42.37 50.16 9.38
C ARG A 119 -43.84 50.35 9.76
N THR A 120 -44.07 51.31 10.65
CA THR A 120 -45.37 51.69 11.20
C THR A 120 -46.15 52.60 10.25
N ASP A 121 -47.48 52.61 10.41
CA ASP A 121 -48.45 53.34 9.59
C ASP A 121 -48.29 54.87 9.55
N SER A 122 -48.67 55.48 8.42
CA SER A 122 -49.80 56.44 8.39
C SER A 122 -50.35 56.66 6.97
N ARG A 123 -51.69 56.77 6.87
CA ARG A 123 -52.56 57.07 5.70
C ARG A 123 -52.62 58.61 5.42
N PRO A 124 -53.45 59.20 4.50
CA PRO A 124 -54.55 58.69 3.64
C PRO A 124 -54.46 59.22 2.15
N ALA A 125 -55.48 59.33 1.26
CA ALA A 125 -56.90 58.91 1.18
C ALA A 125 -57.41 58.89 -0.31
N HIS A 126 -58.25 57.90 -0.68
CA HIS A 126 -59.33 57.92 -1.71
C HIS A 126 -59.01 58.36 -3.18
N SER A 127 -59.80 58.06 -4.24
CA SER A 127 -61.19 57.58 -4.39
C SER A 127 -61.41 56.64 -5.63
N ARG A 128 -62.67 56.21 -5.84
CA ARG A 128 -63.25 55.17 -6.76
C ARG A 128 -64.08 55.85 -7.90
N PRO A 129 -64.84 55.17 -8.81
CA PRO A 129 -64.78 53.81 -9.45
C PRO A 129 -65.22 53.80 -10.98
N ALA A 130 -65.67 52.63 -11.50
CA ALA A 130 -66.53 52.34 -12.70
C ALA A 130 -65.84 52.20 -14.09
N SER A 131 -65.85 51.07 -14.84
CA SER A 131 -66.93 50.28 -15.53
C SER A 131 -67.46 50.97 -16.81
N THR A 132 -67.71 50.40 -18.00
CA THR A 132 -68.05 49.03 -18.51
C THR A 132 -67.75 48.89 -20.03
N GLY A 133 -67.90 47.71 -20.67
CA GLY A 133 -68.27 47.62 -22.11
C GLY A 133 -67.87 46.35 -22.88
N ARG A 134 -68.71 45.84 -23.80
CA ARG A 134 -68.52 44.61 -24.63
C ARG A 134 -68.50 44.92 -26.15
N GLY A 135 -67.92 44.04 -27.01
CA GLY A 135 -68.46 43.84 -28.37
C GLY A 135 -67.55 43.36 -29.52
N ARG A 136 -67.60 42.06 -29.83
CA ARG A 136 -67.19 41.28 -31.05
C ARG A 136 -66.94 42.04 -32.39
N THR A 137 -65.90 41.65 -33.16
CA THR A 137 -65.95 40.83 -34.43
C THR A 137 -64.57 40.66 -35.12
N THR A 138 -64.43 39.68 -36.02
CA THR A 138 -63.23 39.26 -36.82
C THR A 138 -63.71 38.55 -38.11
N PRO A 139 -62.85 38.25 -39.12
CA PRO A 139 -61.64 38.89 -39.67
C PRO A 139 -61.83 39.20 -41.20
N PRO A 140 -60.83 39.33 -42.12
CA PRO A 140 -59.88 38.29 -42.55
C PRO A 140 -58.42 38.74 -42.87
N GLU A 141 -57.64 37.79 -43.38
CA GLU A 141 -56.19 37.71 -43.66
C GLU A 141 -55.55 38.74 -44.64
N VAL A 142 -54.22 38.97 -44.51
CA VAL A 142 -53.13 38.65 -45.49
C VAL A 142 -51.85 39.51 -45.29
N SER A 143 -50.74 38.82 -44.98
CA SER A 143 -49.29 39.11 -45.19
C SER A 143 -48.55 40.44 -44.86
N ARG A 144 -47.51 40.28 -44.00
CA ARG A 144 -46.10 40.80 -44.08
C ARG A 144 -45.73 42.31 -43.94
N SER A 145 -45.18 42.66 -42.76
CA SER A 145 -43.97 43.48 -42.51
C SER A 145 -43.54 43.25 -41.03
N VAL A 146 -42.28 43.15 -40.58
CA VAL A 146 -41.03 43.95 -40.68
C VAL A 146 -40.99 45.20 -39.77
N ARG A 147 -40.43 45.01 -38.55
CA ARG A 147 -39.84 46.02 -37.61
C ARG A 147 -40.79 47.16 -37.11
N PRO A 148 -40.37 48.02 -36.16
CA PRO A 148 -40.03 47.71 -34.76
C PRO A 148 -40.71 48.67 -33.74
N ALA A 149 -40.37 48.50 -32.44
CA ALA A 149 -40.46 49.51 -31.35
C ALA A 149 -41.86 49.94 -30.81
N ARG A 150 -42.01 50.37 -29.54
CA ARG A 150 -41.35 50.02 -28.26
C ARG A 150 -42.16 50.65 -27.10
N SER A 151 -42.49 49.88 -26.06
CA SER A 151 -42.77 50.26 -24.65
C SER A 151 -43.62 49.16 -24.00
N ASP A 152 -43.02 48.17 -23.34
CA ASP A 152 -42.41 48.19 -22.00
C ASP A 152 -43.42 47.85 -20.88
N ARG A 153 -43.49 46.54 -20.56
CA ARG A 153 -43.60 46.05 -19.18
C ARG A 153 -42.74 44.80 -18.97
N HIS A 154 -41.49 45.06 -18.60
CA HIS A 154 -40.55 44.23 -17.84
C HIS A 154 -40.53 42.70 -18.06
N SER A 155 -39.58 42.30 -18.90
CA SER A 155 -38.76 41.09 -18.74
C SER A 155 -37.93 41.14 -17.42
N THR A 156 -37.19 40.12 -16.97
CA THR A 156 -36.49 39.04 -17.70
C THR A 156 -36.17 37.88 -16.75
N GLY A 157 -36.13 36.64 -17.27
CA GLY A 157 -35.71 35.44 -16.55
C GLY A 157 -35.90 34.22 -17.42
N GLN A 158 -34.93 33.92 -18.29
CA GLN A 158 -35.09 32.98 -19.39
C GLN A 158 -35.30 31.53 -18.90
N ARG A 159 -36.28 30.83 -19.48
CA ARG A 159 -36.19 29.37 -19.63
C ARG A 159 -35.00 29.09 -20.56
N PRO A 160 -34.06 28.19 -20.20
CA PRO A 160 -33.02 27.78 -21.13
C PRO A 160 -33.67 27.06 -22.33
N SER A 161 -33.11 27.31 -23.51
CA SER A 161 -33.51 26.61 -24.74
C SER A 161 -33.19 25.11 -24.63
N SER A 162 -34.06 24.28 -25.18
CA SER A 162 -33.74 22.89 -25.51
C SER A 162 -32.75 22.88 -26.68
N GLY A 163 -31.47 23.13 -26.38
CA GLY A 163 -30.39 22.74 -27.28
C GLY A 163 -30.41 21.22 -27.49
N PRO A 164 -29.75 20.70 -28.54
CA PRO A 164 -29.57 19.26 -28.67
C PRO A 164 -28.81 18.80 -27.43
N VAL A 165 -29.45 17.96 -26.60
CA VAL A 165 -28.76 17.21 -25.56
C VAL A 165 -27.67 16.45 -26.27
N ARG A 166 -26.40 16.79 -26.01
CA ARG A 166 -25.28 16.00 -26.53
C ARG A 166 -25.57 14.54 -26.13
N PRO A 167 -25.58 13.58 -27.06
CA PRO A 167 -25.66 12.19 -26.66
C PRO A 167 -24.54 11.93 -25.66
N TYR A 168 -24.86 11.27 -24.55
CA TYR A 168 -23.89 10.92 -23.52
C TYR A 168 -22.72 10.20 -24.20
N SER A 169 -21.57 10.86 -24.24
CA SER A 169 -20.32 10.22 -24.63
C SER A 169 -19.99 9.27 -23.49
N ARG A 170 -20.22 7.98 -23.71
CA ARG A 170 -19.71 6.90 -22.86
C ARG A 170 -18.25 7.21 -22.56
N ALA A 171 -17.92 7.44 -21.29
CA ALA A 171 -16.52 7.54 -20.89
C ALA A 171 -15.82 6.27 -21.37
N GLU A 172 -14.67 6.39 -22.02
CA GLU A 172 -13.94 5.21 -22.52
C GLU A 172 -13.45 4.42 -21.30
N ARG A 173 -14.24 3.44 -20.89
CA ARG A 173 -13.88 2.49 -19.84
C ARG A 173 -12.84 1.53 -20.43
N ARG A 174 -11.73 1.34 -19.73
CA ARG A 174 -10.71 0.37 -20.10
C ARG A 174 -11.28 -1.04 -19.95
N LEU A 175 -11.59 -1.68 -21.08
CA LEU A 175 -12.15 -3.04 -21.16
C LEU A 175 -11.06 -4.12 -21.29
N ASP A 176 -9.79 -3.74 -21.13
CA ASP A 176 -8.65 -4.64 -21.24
C ASP A 176 -8.75 -5.78 -20.22
N ILE A 177 -8.47 -7.00 -20.68
CA ILE A 177 -8.43 -8.22 -19.87
C ILE A 177 -6.99 -8.74 -19.94
N HIS A 178 -6.40 -9.02 -18.78
CA HIS A 178 -5.05 -9.56 -18.68
C HIS A 178 -5.10 -11.07 -18.42
N ASP A 179 -4.30 -11.82 -19.17
CA ASP A 179 -3.85 -13.15 -18.77
C ASP A 179 -2.65 -12.97 -17.84
N VAL A 180 -2.87 -13.20 -16.55
CA VAL A 180 -1.91 -12.94 -15.46
C VAL A 180 -0.81 -13.99 -15.53
N THR A 181 0.36 -13.58 -16.05
CA THR A 181 1.56 -14.40 -16.02
C THR A 181 2.33 -14.08 -14.75
N TYR A 182 2.38 -15.03 -13.83
CA TYR A 182 3.20 -14.90 -12.63
C TYR A 182 4.67 -15.28 -12.93
N PRO A 183 5.67 -14.63 -12.30
CA PRO A 183 7.06 -15.07 -12.38
C PRO A 183 7.23 -16.48 -11.81
N ALA A 184 8.29 -17.20 -12.19
CA ALA A 184 8.59 -18.50 -11.57
C ALA A 184 8.83 -18.34 -10.05
N LEU A 185 8.35 -19.29 -9.26
CA LEU A 185 8.59 -19.34 -7.82
C LEU A 185 10.02 -19.82 -7.52
N CYS A 186 10.60 -19.36 -6.41
CA CYS A 186 11.86 -19.92 -5.93
C CYS A 186 11.64 -21.36 -5.45
N GLU A 187 12.46 -22.31 -5.93
CA GLU A 187 12.34 -23.72 -5.55
C GLU A 187 12.69 -23.95 -4.06
N PRO A 188 11.82 -24.61 -3.26
CA PRO A 188 12.13 -25.00 -1.89
C PRO A 188 13.39 -25.89 -1.81
N PRO A 189 14.31 -25.68 -0.83
CA PRO A 189 15.57 -26.41 -0.79
C PRO A 189 15.39 -27.92 -0.65
N VAL A 190 15.94 -28.69 -1.58
CA VAL A 190 15.79 -30.16 -1.64
C VAL A 190 16.23 -30.86 -0.34
N SER A 191 17.21 -30.31 0.38
CA SER A 191 17.65 -30.79 1.69
C SER A 191 16.56 -30.71 2.77
N LEU A 192 15.70 -29.70 2.70
CA LEU A 192 14.61 -29.48 3.65
C LEU A 192 13.39 -30.34 3.29
N VAL A 193 12.97 -30.32 2.01
CA VAL A 193 11.72 -30.97 1.56
C VAL A 193 11.87 -32.45 1.18
N GLY A 194 13.04 -32.85 0.65
CA GLY A 194 13.50 -34.22 0.45
C GLY A 194 12.44 -35.22 -0.05
N ALA A 195 12.45 -36.42 0.55
CA ALA A 195 11.43 -37.43 0.33
C ALA A 195 10.10 -37.13 1.07
N TYR A 196 10.06 -36.13 1.96
CA TYR A 196 8.90 -35.85 2.79
C TYR A 196 7.78 -35.14 2.00
N GLY A 197 8.13 -34.25 1.06
CA GLY A 197 7.15 -33.66 0.15
C GLY A 197 6.38 -34.70 -0.68
N GLN A 198 7.02 -35.83 -1.03
CA GLN A 198 6.40 -36.98 -1.68
C GLN A 198 5.36 -37.65 -0.77
N GLU A 199 5.69 -37.87 0.50
CA GLU A 199 4.78 -38.46 1.50
C GLU A 199 3.54 -37.58 1.72
N VAL A 200 3.73 -36.26 1.89
CA VAL A 200 2.63 -35.29 1.99
C VAL A 200 1.75 -35.32 0.74
N ARG A 201 2.35 -35.35 -0.46
CA ARG A 201 1.63 -35.47 -1.73
C ARG A 201 0.79 -36.75 -1.81
N GLU A 202 1.34 -37.90 -1.41
CA GLU A 202 0.64 -39.18 -1.41
C GLU A 202 -0.54 -39.17 -0.41
N ILE A 203 -0.37 -38.60 0.78
CA ILE A 203 -1.43 -38.47 1.78
C ILE A 203 -2.58 -37.58 1.26
N VAL A 204 -2.25 -36.42 0.66
CA VAL A 204 -3.26 -35.53 0.03
C VAL A 204 -3.95 -36.24 -1.15
N GLY A 205 -3.18 -36.87 -2.04
CA GLY A 205 -3.68 -37.59 -3.22
C GLY A 205 -4.60 -38.76 -2.87
N ASN A 206 -4.26 -39.53 -1.82
CA ASN A 206 -5.11 -40.59 -1.28
C ASN A 206 -6.40 -40.04 -0.64
N THR A 207 -6.32 -38.86 -0.02
CA THR A 207 -7.48 -38.20 0.60
C THR A 207 -8.47 -37.70 -0.46
N VAL A 208 -8.01 -37.02 -1.53
CA VAL A 208 -8.90 -36.48 -2.58
C VAL A 208 -9.29 -37.48 -3.67
N ARG A 209 -8.46 -38.52 -3.88
CA ARG A 209 -8.47 -39.51 -4.97
C ARG A 209 -8.23 -38.94 -6.38
N GLY A 210 -7.31 -39.52 -7.14
CA GLY A 210 -7.10 -39.16 -8.55
C GLY A 210 -6.55 -37.74 -8.73
N TRP A 211 -5.44 -37.45 -8.06
CA TRP A 211 -4.61 -36.27 -8.26
C TRP A 211 -3.15 -36.71 -8.42
N ALA A 212 -2.42 -36.04 -9.32
CA ALA A 212 -1.01 -36.29 -9.57
C ALA A 212 -0.31 -34.93 -9.69
N ALA A 213 0.39 -34.52 -8.62
CA ALA A 213 1.06 -33.23 -8.57
C ALA A 213 2.45 -33.27 -9.22
N GLY A 214 2.85 -32.17 -9.87
CA GLY A 214 4.21 -31.99 -10.40
C GLY A 214 5.29 -31.91 -9.30
N PRO A 215 6.59 -31.96 -9.68
CA PRO A 215 7.70 -31.91 -8.72
C PRO A 215 7.71 -30.60 -7.91
N GLU A 216 7.42 -29.46 -8.55
CA GLU A 216 7.32 -28.15 -7.89
C GLU A 216 6.27 -28.14 -6.76
N VAL A 217 5.05 -28.61 -7.04
CA VAL A 217 3.98 -28.74 -6.04
C VAL A 217 4.38 -29.70 -4.91
N THR A 218 5.11 -30.77 -5.25
CA THR A 218 5.62 -31.75 -4.29
C THR A 218 6.62 -31.10 -3.31
N ALA A 219 7.50 -30.23 -3.79
CA ALA A 219 8.41 -29.45 -2.96
C ALA A 219 7.64 -28.47 -2.05
N TRP A 220 6.71 -27.69 -2.60
CA TRP A 220 5.90 -26.75 -1.81
C TRP A 220 5.06 -27.42 -0.73
N LEU A 221 4.51 -28.62 -0.97
CA LEU A 221 3.81 -29.41 0.04
C LEU A 221 4.73 -29.85 1.19
N GLY A 222 5.97 -30.25 0.88
CA GLY A 222 6.96 -30.62 1.89
C GLY A 222 7.31 -29.44 2.79
N LEU A 223 7.48 -28.25 2.20
CA LEU A 223 7.77 -27.02 2.96
C LEU A 223 6.56 -26.56 3.79
N ALA A 224 5.36 -26.66 3.23
CA ALA A 224 4.11 -26.36 3.92
C ALA A 224 3.78 -27.30 5.10
N ALA A 225 4.47 -28.45 5.18
CA ALA A 225 4.35 -29.43 6.25
C ALA A 225 5.33 -29.18 7.43
N GLU A 226 6.16 -28.13 7.33
CA GLU A 226 7.09 -27.70 8.36
C GLU A 226 6.42 -26.84 9.44
N HIS A 227 6.89 -26.96 10.68
CA HIS A 227 6.65 -25.98 11.73
C HIS A 227 7.89 -25.11 11.95
N ARG A 228 7.69 -23.84 12.32
CA ARG A 228 8.77 -22.89 12.65
C ARG A 228 9.81 -23.43 13.64
N SER A 229 9.43 -24.29 14.58
CA SER A 229 10.40 -24.91 15.51
C SER A 229 11.35 -25.88 14.82
N HIS A 230 10.87 -26.66 13.84
CA HIS A 230 11.73 -27.55 13.07
C HIS A 230 12.65 -26.75 12.12
N LEU A 231 12.17 -25.66 11.49
CA LEU A 231 13.04 -24.79 10.70
C LEU A 231 14.24 -24.27 11.51
N TYR A 232 14.00 -23.77 12.75
CA TYR A 232 15.09 -23.30 13.62
C TYR A 232 16.07 -24.40 14.02
N GLU A 233 15.59 -25.63 14.29
CA GLU A 233 16.47 -26.77 14.67
C GLU A 233 17.21 -27.38 13.45
N SER A 234 16.66 -27.27 12.24
CA SER A 234 17.20 -27.88 11.01
C SER A 234 18.42 -27.16 10.40
N HIS A 235 18.86 -26.04 10.97
CA HIS A 235 19.91 -25.16 10.43
C HIS A 235 19.64 -24.61 9.00
N HIS A 236 18.41 -24.71 8.48
CA HIS A 236 18.02 -24.14 7.18
C HIS A 236 17.45 -22.71 7.27
N ALA A 237 17.54 -22.05 8.43
CA ALA A 237 17.03 -20.69 8.65
C ALA A 237 17.64 -19.64 7.71
N ASP A 238 18.88 -19.86 7.25
CA ASP A 238 19.59 -19.00 6.29
C ASP A 238 19.10 -19.17 4.84
N GLN A 239 18.33 -20.23 4.56
CA GLN A 239 17.77 -20.56 3.24
C GLN A 239 16.26 -20.33 3.16
N VAL A 240 15.53 -20.55 4.26
CA VAL A 240 14.08 -20.33 4.35
C VAL A 240 13.72 -19.67 5.68
N THR A 241 13.14 -18.47 5.64
CA THR A 241 12.67 -17.80 6.85
C THR A 241 11.29 -18.34 7.29
N PRO A 242 10.99 -18.37 8.60
CA PRO A 242 9.65 -18.75 9.10
C PRO A 242 8.50 -17.88 8.58
N HIS A 243 8.81 -16.72 7.99
CA HIS A 243 7.85 -15.87 7.31
C HIS A 243 7.19 -16.55 6.10
N VAL A 244 7.90 -17.44 5.39
CA VAL A 244 7.34 -18.22 4.27
C VAL A 244 6.20 -19.12 4.75
N LEU A 245 6.36 -19.77 5.92
CA LEU A 245 5.29 -20.57 6.53
C LEU A 245 4.10 -19.68 6.94
N GLY A 246 4.35 -18.45 7.40
CA GLY A 246 3.30 -17.46 7.69
C GLY A 246 2.52 -17.01 6.46
N LEU A 247 3.21 -16.78 5.34
CA LEU A 247 2.61 -16.48 4.03
C LEU A 247 1.69 -17.62 3.56
N LEU A 248 2.17 -18.87 3.61
CA LEU A 248 1.40 -20.06 3.25
C LEU A 248 0.20 -20.27 4.20
N ASP A 249 0.37 -20.09 5.51
CA ASP A 249 -0.71 -20.20 6.51
C ASP A 249 -1.84 -19.19 6.27
N ARG A 250 -1.47 -17.97 5.88
CA ARG A 250 -2.41 -16.89 5.60
C ARG A 250 -3.09 -17.06 4.23
N LEU A 251 -2.38 -17.50 3.20
CA LEU A 251 -2.97 -17.86 1.91
C LEU A 251 -3.96 -19.02 2.08
N GLY A 252 -3.59 -20.06 2.84
CA GLY A 252 -4.47 -21.18 3.16
C GLY A 252 -5.70 -20.77 3.95
N ALA A 253 -5.57 -19.81 4.87
CA ALA A 253 -6.69 -19.23 5.59
C ALA A 253 -7.71 -18.53 4.68
N THR A 254 -7.27 -17.71 3.72
CA THR A 254 -8.18 -17.03 2.78
C THR A 254 -8.74 -18.00 1.72
N THR A 255 -7.93 -18.98 1.30
CA THR A 255 -8.36 -20.11 0.45
C THR A 255 -9.51 -20.87 1.10
N LEU A 256 -9.38 -21.20 2.39
CA LEU A 256 -10.44 -21.87 3.15
C LEU A 256 -11.69 -20.99 3.28
N ASP A 257 -11.55 -19.68 3.50
CA ASP A 257 -12.69 -18.77 3.61
C ASP A 257 -13.56 -18.76 2.34
N VAL A 258 -12.95 -18.64 1.15
CA VAL A 258 -13.70 -18.63 -0.11
C VAL A 258 -14.32 -20.01 -0.39
N ILE A 259 -13.60 -21.11 -0.14
CA ILE A 259 -14.12 -22.49 -0.28
C ILE A 259 -15.39 -22.69 0.58
N LEU A 260 -15.35 -22.26 1.85
CA LEU A 260 -16.47 -22.42 2.78
C LEU A 260 -17.68 -21.55 2.39
N LEU A 261 -17.44 -20.34 1.89
CA LEU A 261 -18.49 -19.39 1.53
C LEU A 261 -19.12 -19.70 0.17
N ASP A 262 -18.33 -20.16 -0.81
CA ASP A 262 -18.83 -20.72 -2.06
C ASP A 262 -19.70 -21.94 -1.78
N ALA A 263 -19.23 -22.88 -0.95
CA ALA A 263 -20.01 -24.06 -0.57
C ALA A 263 -21.33 -23.66 0.09
N TYR A 264 -21.30 -22.77 1.08
CA TYR A 264 -22.51 -22.28 1.76
C TYR A 264 -23.50 -21.62 0.79
N THR A 265 -23.03 -20.71 -0.07
CA THR A 265 -23.90 -19.93 -0.97
C THR A 265 -24.43 -20.71 -2.18
N ARG A 266 -23.96 -21.95 -2.42
CA ARG A 266 -24.55 -22.88 -3.41
C ARG A 266 -25.89 -23.48 -2.97
N TRP A 267 -26.08 -23.75 -1.67
CA TRP A 267 -27.27 -24.45 -1.16
C TRP A 267 -28.08 -23.65 -0.13
N ALA A 268 -27.49 -22.64 0.51
CA ALA A 268 -28.19 -21.74 1.43
C ALA A 268 -28.50 -20.39 0.78
N THR A 269 -29.64 -19.80 1.15
CA THR A 269 -29.98 -18.40 0.81
C THR A 269 -30.13 -17.61 2.13
N PRO A 270 -29.02 -17.12 2.72
CA PRO A 270 -29.07 -16.32 3.94
C PRO A 270 -29.89 -15.04 3.73
N ARG A 271 -30.57 -14.57 4.79
CA ARG A 271 -31.46 -13.40 4.75
C ARG A 271 -30.72 -12.08 4.97
N LYS A 272 -29.63 -12.10 5.75
CA LYS A 272 -28.86 -10.90 6.14
C LYS A 272 -27.38 -11.23 6.36
N VAL A 273 -26.50 -10.24 6.23
CA VAL A 273 -25.04 -10.43 6.38
C VAL A 273 -24.66 -11.09 7.71
N GLY A 274 -25.24 -10.65 8.83
CA GLY A 274 -24.94 -11.25 10.14
C GLY A 274 -25.26 -12.75 10.26
N GLU A 275 -26.19 -13.27 9.45
CA GLU A 275 -26.48 -14.71 9.36
C GLU A 275 -25.40 -15.44 8.56
N GLN A 276 -25.04 -14.91 7.39
CA GLN A 276 -23.97 -15.44 6.54
C GLN A 276 -22.61 -15.44 7.25
N SER A 277 -22.26 -14.33 7.91
CA SER A 277 -21.00 -14.16 8.64
C SER A 277 -20.90 -15.06 9.86
N SER A 278 -21.97 -15.21 10.64
CA SER A 278 -21.99 -16.10 11.81
C SER A 278 -21.85 -17.57 11.42
N GLU A 279 -22.55 -18.00 10.36
CA GLU A 279 -22.43 -19.36 9.83
C GLU A 279 -21.05 -19.60 9.20
N HIS A 280 -20.51 -18.64 8.44
CA HIS A 280 -19.16 -18.71 7.88
C HIS A 280 -18.10 -18.87 8.98
N ALA A 281 -18.15 -18.06 10.05
CA ALA A 281 -17.25 -18.19 11.19
C ALA A 281 -17.38 -19.55 11.91
N ARG A 282 -18.61 -20.07 12.08
CA ARG A 282 -18.87 -21.41 12.64
C ARG A 282 -18.25 -22.50 11.75
N ARG A 283 -18.48 -22.43 10.44
CA ARG A 283 -17.93 -23.35 9.43
C ARG A 283 -16.40 -23.31 9.42
N ARG A 284 -15.79 -22.12 9.47
CA ARG A 284 -14.33 -21.93 9.55
C ARG A 284 -13.74 -22.59 10.78
N ALA A 285 -14.37 -22.44 11.95
CA ALA A 285 -13.91 -23.10 13.18
C ALA A 285 -14.01 -24.64 13.10
N ALA A 286 -15.10 -25.17 12.54
CA ALA A 286 -15.30 -26.61 12.38
C ALA A 286 -14.34 -27.23 11.34
N ALA A 287 -14.16 -26.57 10.19
CA ALA A 287 -13.27 -27.03 9.14
C ALA A 287 -11.80 -27.00 9.57
N ASN A 288 -11.34 -25.94 10.25
CA ASN A 288 -9.98 -25.88 10.80
C ASN A 288 -9.73 -27.02 11.81
N LEU A 289 -10.68 -27.31 12.70
CA LEU A 289 -10.57 -28.43 13.64
C LEU A 289 -10.43 -29.78 12.89
N ALA A 290 -11.25 -30.01 11.87
CA ALA A 290 -11.21 -31.24 11.09
C ALA A 290 -9.87 -31.37 10.31
N LEU A 291 -9.39 -30.27 9.72
CA LEU A 291 -8.11 -30.19 9.02
C LEU A 291 -6.92 -30.43 9.95
N GLY A 292 -6.92 -29.83 11.14
CA GLY A 292 -5.90 -30.10 12.17
C GLY A 292 -5.91 -31.57 12.62
N ALA A 293 -7.09 -32.15 12.87
CA ALA A 293 -7.22 -33.55 13.24
C ALA A 293 -6.78 -34.51 12.12
N TRP A 294 -7.01 -34.16 10.84
CA TRP A 294 -6.48 -34.88 9.68
C TRP A 294 -4.94 -34.81 9.64
N ALA A 295 -4.35 -33.63 9.84
CA ALA A 295 -2.90 -33.47 9.88
C ALA A 295 -2.26 -34.27 11.03
N THR A 296 -2.86 -34.26 12.23
CA THR A 296 -2.41 -35.11 13.35
C THR A 296 -2.53 -36.60 13.02
N LYS A 297 -3.68 -37.04 12.49
CA LYS A 297 -3.94 -38.46 12.16
C LYS A 297 -2.94 -39.03 11.17
N HIS A 298 -2.50 -38.22 10.21
CA HIS A 298 -1.60 -38.63 9.13
C HIS A 298 -0.13 -38.25 9.38
N GLY A 299 0.22 -37.73 10.57
CA GLY A 299 1.60 -37.41 10.91
C GLY A 299 2.22 -36.25 10.11
N LEU A 300 1.40 -35.39 9.51
CA LEU A 300 1.80 -34.41 8.49
C LEU A 300 2.65 -33.22 8.99
N VAL A 301 3.08 -33.19 10.25
CA VAL A 301 3.74 -32.01 10.83
C VAL A 301 5.15 -32.35 11.32
N ARG A 302 6.16 -31.73 10.70
CA ARG A 302 7.53 -31.75 11.22
C ARG A 302 7.71 -30.64 12.25
N MET A 303 8.11 -31.02 13.46
CA MET A 303 8.26 -30.13 14.61
C MET A 303 9.60 -30.35 15.27
N GLY A 304 10.18 -29.29 15.82
CA GLY A 304 11.38 -29.39 16.64
C GLY A 304 11.15 -30.21 17.91
N ALA A 305 12.21 -30.83 18.44
CA ALA A 305 12.17 -31.78 19.54
C ALA A 305 11.54 -31.23 20.83
N GLY A 306 11.59 -29.91 21.05
CA GLY A 306 10.90 -29.25 22.17
C GLY A 306 9.38 -29.19 21.97
N GLU A 307 8.92 -28.73 20.80
CA GLU A 307 7.50 -28.61 20.47
C GLU A 307 6.82 -29.99 20.39
N ALA A 308 7.53 -31.00 19.87
CA ALA A 308 7.03 -32.37 19.73
C ALA A 308 6.65 -33.04 21.07
N GLN A 309 7.10 -32.53 22.21
CA GLN A 309 6.75 -33.08 23.54
C GLN A 309 5.30 -32.75 23.94
N GLN A 310 4.82 -31.55 23.60
CA GLN A 310 3.46 -31.07 23.93
C GLN A 310 2.92 -30.17 22.81
N PRO A 311 2.72 -30.71 21.59
CA PRO A 311 2.40 -29.89 20.42
C PRO A 311 1.01 -29.27 20.57
N ALA A 312 0.93 -27.94 20.47
CA ALA A 312 -0.34 -27.24 20.60
C ALA A 312 -1.27 -27.56 19.41
N ARG A 313 -2.57 -27.71 19.65
CA ARG A 313 -3.57 -27.99 18.59
C ARG A 313 -3.49 -27.01 17.41
N SER A 314 -3.22 -25.73 17.70
CA SER A 314 -3.06 -24.66 16.70
C SER A 314 -1.91 -24.89 15.72
N VAL A 315 -0.89 -25.70 16.07
CA VAL A 315 0.20 -26.07 15.17
C VAL A 315 -0.33 -26.91 14.00
N PHE A 316 -1.10 -27.96 14.29
CA PHE A 316 -1.71 -28.81 13.26
C PHE A 316 -2.72 -28.05 12.41
N GLU A 317 -3.51 -27.15 13.01
CA GLU A 317 -4.45 -26.28 12.27
C GLU A 317 -3.73 -25.24 11.40
N GLY A 318 -2.54 -24.78 11.81
CA GLY A 318 -1.67 -23.93 11.01
C GLY A 318 -1.05 -24.68 9.84
N VAL A 319 -0.44 -25.83 10.08
CA VAL A 319 0.20 -26.64 9.02
C VAL A 319 -0.82 -27.15 8.00
N ALA A 320 -2.03 -27.57 8.43
CA ALA A 320 -3.08 -27.93 7.50
C ALA A 320 -3.54 -26.74 6.63
N ARG A 321 -3.53 -25.51 7.15
CA ARG A 321 -3.74 -24.30 6.34
C ARG A 321 -2.57 -24.02 5.42
N GLN A 322 -1.32 -24.13 5.87
CA GLN A 322 -0.15 -23.99 5.00
C GLN A 322 -0.22 -24.93 3.77
N ILE A 323 -0.66 -26.18 3.96
CA ILE A 323 -0.89 -27.13 2.85
C ILE A 323 -1.95 -26.62 1.87
N LEU A 324 -3.07 -26.06 2.36
CA LEU A 324 -4.06 -25.40 1.48
C LEU A 324 -3.48 -24.17 0.77
N GLY A 325 -2.59 -23.43 1.44
CA GLY A 325 -1.85 -22.30 0.87
C GLY A 325 -0.92 -22.71 -0.26
N ALA A 326 -0.14 -23.78 -0.09
CA ALA A 326 0.73 -24.34 -1.13
C ALA A 326 -0.07 -24.83 -2.34
N LEU A 327 -1.19 -25.55 -2.12
CA LEU A 327 -2.09 -25.94 -3.20
C LEU A 327 -2.62 -24.71 -3.96
N SER A 328 -3.08 -23.69 -3.25
CA SER A 328 -3.57 -22.43 -3.84
C SER A 328 -2.49 -21.68 -4.63
N LEU A 329 -1.27 -21.60 -4.08
CA LEU A 329 -0.11 -20.97 -4.72
C LEU A 329 0.21 -21.65 -6.06
N CYS A 330 0.25 -22.98 -6.08
CA CYS A 330 0.47 -23.80 -7.27
C CYS A 330 -0.75 -23.92 -8.22
N GLY A 331 -1.83 -23.14 -8.02
CA GLY A 331 -3.03 -23.15 -8.86
C GLY A 331 -3.99 -24.34 -8.62
N GLU A 332 -3.69 -25.23 -7.68
CA GLU A 332 -4.44 -26.46 -7.35
C GLU A 332 -5.66 -26.19 -6.44
N HIS A 333 -6.39 -25.09 -6.69
CA HIS A 333 -7.52 -24.64 -5.87
C HIS A 333 -8.64 -25.70 -5.79
N GLU A 334 -8.93 -26.42 -6.88
CA GLU A 334 -9.95 -27.48 -6.86
C GLU A 334 -9.50 -28.69 -6.01
N ILE A 335 -8.20 -28.95 -5.91
CA ILE A 335 -7.65 -29.98 -5.02
C ILE A 335 -7.78 -29.54 -3.56
N ALA A 336 -7.47 -28.27 -3.25
CA ALA A 336 -7.72 -27.69 -1.94
C ALA A 336 -9.21 -27.81 -1.54
N ARG A 337 -10.14 -27.47 -2.44
CA ARG A 337 -11.59 -27.62 -2.24
C ARG A 337 -11.99 -29.08 -1.96
N ARG A 338 -11.49 -30.02 -2.76
CA ARG A 338 -11.75 -31.47 -2.61
C ARG A 338 -11.14 -32.03 -1.32
N LEU A 339 -9.98 -31.53 -0.89
CA LEU A 339 -9.36 -31.89 0.39
C LEU A 339 -10.25 -31.47 1.55
N VAL A 340 -10.72 -30.22 1.57
CA VAL A 340 -11.67 -29.73 2.59
C VAL A 340 -12.96 -30.56 2.60
N ALA A 341 -13.54 -30.90 1.44
CA ALA A 341 -14.74 -31.75 1.34
C ALA A 341 -14.52 -33.19 1.87
N SER A 342 -13.32 -33.73 1.64
CA SER A 342 -12.95 -35.10 2.04
C SER A 342 -12.60 -35.21 3.51
N VAL A 343 -12.12 -34.12 4.13
CA VAL A 343 -11.79 -34.05 5.57
C VAL A 343 -12.99 -33.58 6.40
N TRP A 344 -13.81 -32.68 5.86
CA TRP A 344 -14.98 -32.09 6.53
C TRP A 344 -16.22 -32.20 5.64
N HIS A 345 -16.91 -33.34 5.75
CA HIS A 345 -18.03 -33.72 4.88
C HIS A 345 -19.24 -32.75 4.89
N ASP A 346 -19.38 -31.95 5.96
CA ASP A 346 -20.38 -30.89 6.08
C ASP A 346 -20.21 -29.75 5.05
N LEU A 347 -19.11 -29.70 4.30
CA LEU A 347 -18.87 -28.67 3.28
C LEU A 347 -20.00 -28.61 2.25
N ASP A 348 -20.18 -29.73 1.51
CA ASP A 348 -21.13 -29.89 0.41
C ASP A 348 -22.41 -30.67 0.85
N HIS A 349 -22.38 -31.37 1.99
CA HIS A 349 -23.52 -32.11 2.55
C HIS A 349 -23.82 -31.67 4.00
N PRO A 350 -24.60 -30.59 4.23
CA PRO A 350 -24.85 -30.11 5.57
C PRO A 350 -25.62 -31.15 6.41
N SER A 351 -24.98 -31.67 7.47
CA SER A 351 -25.62 -32.52 8.46
C SER A 351 -26.87 -31.83 9.01
N SER A 352 -28.00 -32.55 9.07
CA SER A 352 -29.31 -31.99 9.42
C SER A 352 -29.44 -31.50 10.88
N GLY A 353 -28.38 -31.64 11.68
CA GLY A 353 -28.25 -31.08 13.02
C GLY A 353 -27.35 -29.84 13.02
N ALA A 354 -27.86 -28.70 12.56
CA ALA A 354 -27.20 -27.42 12.78
C ALA A 354 -27.20 -27.09 14.27
N VAL A 355 -26.08 -27.34 14.96
CA VAL A 355 -25.85 -26.90 16.34
C VAL A 355 -25.76 -25.38 16.33
N THR A 356 -26.92 -24.75 16.47
CA THR A 356 -27.04 -23.30 16.67
C THR A 356 -26.40 -22.93 17.99
N ASP A 357 -25.62 -21.85 18.02
CA ASP A 357 -25.03 -21.32 19.26
C ASP A 357 -26.13 -21.15 20.34
N PRO A 358 -25.97 -21.73 21.55
CA PRO A 358 -27.02 -21.72 22.56
C PRO A 358 -27.45 -20.33 22.99
N VAL A 359 -26.54 -19.35 22.98
CA VAL A 359 -26.88 -17.95 23.30
C VAL A 359 -27.81 -17.38 22.24
N THR A 360 -27.49 -17.60 20.96
CA THR A 360 -28.28 -17.14 19.83
C THR A 360 -29.65 -17.84 19.76
N LEU A 361 -29.71 -19.15 20.02
CA LEU A 361 -30.97 -19.90 20.08
C LEU A 361 -31.84 -19.41 21.25
N ALA A 362 -31.27 -19.25 22.45
CA ALA A 362 -31.99 -18.70 23.61
C ALA A 362 -32.48 -17.28 23.36
N GLN A 363 -31.65 -16.41 22.80
CA GLN A 363 -32.02 -15.02 22.54
C GLN A 363 -33.09 -14.88 21.44
N THR A 364 -33.22 -15.88 20.56
CA THR A 364 -34.35 -16.02 19.64
C THR A 364 -35.58 -16.58 20.35
N ALA A 365 -35.42 -17.62 21.17
CA ALA A 365 -36.53 -18.30 21.86
C ALA A 365 -37.26 -17.44 22.88
N PHE A 366 -36.50 -16.64 23.62
CA PHE A 366 -37.02 -15.73 24.64
C PHE A 366 -37.04 -14.27 24.16
N GLN A 367 -37.01 -14.01 22.84
CA GLN A 367 -36.93 -12.65 22.27
C GLN A 367 -38.04 -11.72 22.80
N LYS A 368 -39.28 -12.23 22.92
CA LYS A 368 -40.44 -11.47 23.44
C LYS A 368 -40.37 -11.20 24.95
N GLU A 369 -39.53 -11.93 25.66
CA GLU A 369 -39.42 -11.89 27.12
C GLU A 369 -38.17 -11.12 27.56
N GLY A 370 -37.19 -10.94 26.67
CA GLY A 370 -35.87 -10.40 26.99
C GLY A 370 -35.00 -11.39 27.76
N LEU A 371 -33.68 -11.22 27.68
CA LEU A 371 -32.70 -11.98 28.46
C LEU A 371 -31.71 -11.03 29.13
N THR A 372 -31.55 -11.20 30.44
CA THR A 372 -30.51 -10.56 31.24
C THR A 372 -29.55 -11.65 31.75
N TYR A 373 -28.25 -11.33 31.82
CA TYR A 373 -27.23 -12.24 32.32
C TYR A 373 -26.47 -11.58 33.47
N ASP A 374 -26.45 -12.24 34.62
CA ASP A 374 -25.65 -11.89 35.79
C ASP A 374 -24.44 -12.82 35.88
N TYR A 375 -23.27 -12.32 36.28
CA TYR A 375 -22.00 -13.07 36.27
C TYR A 375 -21.31 -13.03 37.63
N ASN A 376 -20.72 -14.16 38.04
CA ASN A 376 -19.85 -14.27 39.20
C ASN A 376 -18.53 -14.98 38.83
N GLU A 377 -17.45 -14.70 39.56
CA GLU A 377 -16.10 -15.22 39.31
C GLU A 377 -15.50 -15.78 40.60
N GLU A 378 -15.04 -17.03 40.59
CA GLU A 378 -14.48 -17.71 41.76
C GLU A 378 -13.19 -18.45 41.40
N GLY A 379 -12.21 -18.48 42.30
CA GLY A 379 -10.93 -19.18 42.15
C GLY A 379 -9.71 -18.28 41.87
N PRO A 380 -8.50 -18.84 41.94
CA PRO A 380 -7.25 -18.08 41.75
C PRO A 380 -7.06 -17.71 40.26
N ASP A 381 -6.32 -16.64 39.97
CA ASP A 381 -6.21 -16.06 38.61
C ASP A 381 -5.84 -17.07 37.51
N HIS A 382 -4.97 -18.04 37.81
CA HIS A 382 -4.54 -19.08 36.88
C HIS A 382 -5.56 -20.22 36.66
N ARG A 383 -6.73 -20.19 37.35
CA ARG A 383 -7.77 -21.23 37.32
C ARG A 383 -9.13 -20.65 37.76
N LYS A 384 -9.51 -19.51 37.17
CA LYS A 384 -10.80 -18.83 37.42
C LYS A 384 -11.97 -19.60 36.80
N VAL A 385 -12.99 -19.83 37.61
CA VAL A 385 -14.27 -20.40 37.21
C VAL A 385 -15.31 -19.28 37.15
N PHE A 386 -15.97 -19.16 35.99
CA PHE A 386 -17.02 -18.17 35.76
C PHE A 386 -18.38 -18.85 35.88
N ARG A 387 -19.28 -18.25 36.64
CA ARG A 387 -20.70 -18.61 36.70
C ARG A 387 -21.51 -17.53 35.99
N ALA A 388 -22.49 -17.93 35.22
CA ALA A 388 -23.47 -17.03 34.63
C ALA A 388 -24.88 -17.51 34.99
N ALA A 389 -25.73 -16.60 35.46
CA ALA A 389 -27.16 -16.81 35.62
C ALA A 389 -27.90 -16.05 34.53
N VAL A 390 -28.77 -16.72 33.77
CA VAL A 390 -29.63 -16.08 32.78
C VAL A 390 -31.05 -15.95 33.32
N ARG A 391 -31.70 -14.82 33.08
CA ARG A 391 -33.07 -14.53 33.53
C ARG A 391 -33.91 -13.92 32.40
N THR A 392 -35.14 -14.41 32.22
CA THR A 392 -36.13 -13.80 31.32
C THR A 392 -36.94 -12.72 32.04
N GLY A 393 -37.54 -11.78 31.30
CA GLY A 393 -38.50 -10.82 31.85
C GLY A 393 -39.80 -11.44 32.39
N THR A 394 -40.05 -12.73 32.08
CA THR A 394 -41.16 -13.52 32.65
C THR A 394 -40.78 -14.28 33.93
N GLY A 395 -39.53 -14.15 34.40
CA GLY A 395 -39.04 -14.75 35.64
C GLY A 395 -38.47 -16.16 35.52
N ARG A 396 -38.27 -16.70 34.32
CA ARG A 396 -37.55 -17.97 34.11
C ARG A 396 -36.06 -17.76 34.33
N THR A 397 -35.37 -18.72 34.93
CA THR A 397 -33.93 -18.66 35.19
C THR A 397 -33.22 -19.98 34.89
N ALA A 398 -31.93 -19.89 34.57
CA ALA A 398 -31.01 -21.02 34.53
C ALA A 398 -29.58 -20.55 34.81
N GLU A 399 -28.69 -21.47 35.18
CA GLU A 399 -27.29 -21.18 35.47
C GLU A 399 -26.34 -22.05 34.62
N GLY A 400 -25.14 -21.52 34.37
CA GLY A 400 -24.08 -22.23 33.66
C GLY A 400 -22.70 -21.85 34.16
N ILE A 401 -21.76 -22.78 34.01
CA ILE A 401 -20.39 -22.67 34.52
C ILE A 401 -19.41 -22.82 33.34
N GLY A 402 -18.34 -22.06 33.32
CA GLY A 402 -17.29 -22.19 32.30
C GLY A 402 -15.96 -21.56 32.70
N GLN A 403 -14.91 -21.86 31.93
CA GLN A 403 -13.55 -21.30 32.12
C GLN A 403 -13.40 -19.87 31.55
N SER A 404 -14.50 -19.25 31.11
CA SER A 404 -14.57 -17.84 30.69
C SER A 404 -16.01 -17.33 30.79
N LYS A 405 -16.21 -16.00 30.86
CA LYS A 405 -17.56 -15.38 30.81
C LYS A 405 -18.38 -15.86 29.61
N LYS A 406 -17.73 -16.02 28.44
CA LYS A 406 -18.39 -16.50 27.22
C LYS A 406 -18.85 -17.96 27.34
N ALA A 407 -17.99 -18.84 27.88
CA ALA A 407 -18.34 -20.25 28.11
C ALA A 407 -19.46 -20.40 29.15
N ALA A 408 -19.38 -19.66 30.27
CA ALA A 408 -20.42 -19.65 31.29
C ALA A 408 -21.77 -19.15 30.73
N ARG A 409 -21.76 -18.08 29.92
CA ARG A 409 -22.96 -17.56 29.24
C ARG A 409 -23.59 -18.60 28.31
N ALA A 410 -22.77 -19.30 27.52
CA ALA A 410 -23.25 -20.34 26.61
C ALA A 410 -23.85 -21.53 27.37
N ALA A 411 -23.21 -21.97 28.46
CA ALA A 411 -23.75 -23.01 29.33
C ALA A 411 -25.08 -22.59 29.99
N ALA A 412 -25.19 -21.34 30.45
CA ALA A 412 -26.43 -20.84 31.07
C ALA A 412 -27.57 -20.72 30.05
N ALA A 413 -27.25 -20.28 28.83
CA ALA A 413 -28.21 -20.26 27.73
C ALA A 413 -28.68 -21.67 27.33
N GLN A 414 -27.76 -22.65 27.27
CA GLN A 414 -28.11 -24.05 27.01
C GLN A 414 -29.01 -24.62 28.13
N ALA A 415 -28.64 -24.41 29.40
CA ALA A 415 -29.45 -24.85 30.54
C ALA A 415 -30.87 -24.24 30.53
N LEU A 416 -31.03 -22.99 30.08
CA LEU A 416 -32.35 -22.37 29.90
C LEU A 416 -33.16 -23.02 28.76
N LEU A 417 -32.50 -23.38 27.66
CA LEU A 417 -33.14 -24.06 26.53
C LEU A 417 -33.58 -25.49 26.89
N ASP A 418 -32.77 -26.19 27.68
CA ASP A 418 -33.01 -27.54 28.16
C ASP A 418 -34.10 -27.59 29.25
N ALA A 419 -34.18 -26.56 30.10
CA ALA A 419 -35.22 -26.41 31.13
C ALA A 419 -36.61 -26.06 30.57
N TYR A 420 -36.68 -25.46 29.37
CA TYR A 420 -37.92 -25.03 28.73
C TYR A 420 -38.06 -25.57 27.30
N PRO A 421 -38.02 -26.90 27.09
CA PRO A 421 -37.97 -27.52 25.77
C PRO A 421 -39.20 -27.20 24.91
N GLN A 422 -40.36 -26.93 25.51
CA GLN A 422 -41.57 -26.47 24.83
C GLN A 422 -41.42 -25.07 24.21
N VAL A 423 -40.64 -24.18 24.82
CA VAL A 423 -40.31 -22.86 24.24
C VAL A 423 -39.24 -23.05 23.16
N THR A 424 -38.23 -23.87 23.45
CA THR A 424 -37.19 -24.26 22.50
C THR A 424 -37.77 -24.96 21.27
N ALA A 425 -38.85 -25.73 21.36
CA ALA A 425 -39.50 -26.38 20.21
C ALA A 425 -40.36 -25.43 19.38
N ALA A 426 -40.96 -24.40 20.01
CA ALA A 426 -41.68 -23.34 19.31
C ALA A 426 -40.76 -22.29 18.65
N ALA A 427 -39.54 -22.15 19.19
CA ALA A 427 -38.52 -21.22 18.74
C ALA A 427 -37.45 -21.83 17.85
N SER A 428 -37.18 -23.13 18.00
CA SER A 428 -36.53 -23.91 16.94
C SER A 428 -37.34 -23.64 15.69
N PRO A 429 -36.70 -23.23 14.58
CA PRO A 429 -37.38 -23.25 13.31
C PRO A 429 -37.74 -24.71 13.08
N GLY A 430 -39.02 -25.04 13.30
CA GLY A 430 -39.52 -26.35 12.95
C GLY A 430 -39.12 -26.57 11.50
N LEU A 431 -38.37 -27.64 11.26
CA LEU A 431 -38.14 -28.18 9.92
C LEU A 431 -39.49 -28.71 9.41
N LYS A 432 -40.41 -27.78 9.14
CA LYS A 432 -41.02 -27.75 7.82
C LYS A 432 -39.86 -27.77 6.85
N ALA A 433 -39.51 -28.98 6.44
CA ALA A 433 -39.02 -29.24 5.11
C ALA A 433 -40.06 -28.70 4.13
N THR A 434 -40.06 -27.37 3.97
CA THR A 434 -40.23 -26.76 2.67
C THR A 434 -39.18 -27.47 1.83
N PRO A 435 -39.57 -28.36 0.89
CA PRO A 435 -38.60 -29.18 0.17
C PRO A 435 -37.56 -28.24 -0.40
N ALA A 436 -36.27 -28.58 -0.22
CA ALA A 436 -35.13 -27.70 -0.45
C ALA A 436 -35.40 -26.80 -1.66
N ASN A 437 -35.81 -25.55 -1.40
CA ASN A 437 -36.31 -24.69 -2.45
C ASN A 437 -35.11 -24.46 -3.37
N LEU A 438 -35.23 -24.95 -4.60
CA LEU A 438 -34.28 -24.70 -5.69
C LEU A 438 -33.86 -23.22 -5.60
N PRO A 439 -32.55 -22.92 -5.64
CA PRO A 439 -32.00 -21.62 -5.24
C PRO A 439 -32.81 -20.50 -5.88
N ALA A 440 -33.26 -19.56 -5.03
CA ALA A 440 -34.27 -18.56 -5.37
C ALA A 440 -33.98 -17.99 -6.77
N ALA A 441 -34.89 -18.27 -7.71
CA ALA A 441 -34.58 -18.23 -9.13
C ALA A 441 -33.88 -16.92 -9.51
N SER A 442 -32.72 -17.03 -10.19
CA SER A 442 -31.68 -15.99 -10.25
C SER A 442 -32.22 -14.56 -10.43
N PRO A 443 -31.59 -13.56 -9.78
CA PRO A 443 -31.98 -12.16 -9.90
C PRO A 443 -32.01 -11.75 -11.37
N ARG A 444 -33.00 -10.93 -11.74
CA ARG A 444 -33.18 -10.43 -13.11
C ARG A 444 -32.78 -8.95 -13.15
N PRO A 445 -32.26 -8.44 -14.27
CA PRO A 445 -32.12 -6.99 -14.46
C PRO A 445 -33.47 -6.30 -14.24
N TYR A 446 -33.44 -5.11 -13.65
CA TYR A 446 -34.64 -4.27 -13.59
C TYR A 446 -35.13 -3.92 -15.00
N PRO A 447 -36.46 -3.81 -15.23
CA PRO A 447 -36.98 -3.43 -16.53
C PRO A 447 -36.69 -1.97 -16.90
N GLN A 448 -36.68 -1.06 -15.91
CA GLN A 448 -36.49 0.39 -16.13
C GLN A 448 -35.58 1.06 -15.06
N PRO A 449 -34.30 0.66 -14.90
CA PRO A 449 -33.39 1.24 -13.90
C PRO A 449 -32.77 2.60 -14.30
N GLY A 450 -33.12 3.13 -15.46
CA GLY A 450 -32.40 4.23 -16.10
C GLY A 450 -31.17 3.76 -16.91
N ASN A 451 -30.65 4.65 -17.75
CA ASN A 451 -29.58 4.31 -18.70
C ASN A 451 -28.25 4.03 -17.98
N ARG A 452 -27.80 4.93 -17.11
CA ARG A 452 -26.49 4.80 -16.42
C ARG A 452 -26.28 3.45 -15.72
N HIS A 453 -27.28 2.96 -15.00
CA HIS A 453 -27.20 1.64 -14.36
C HIS A 453 -27.14 0.50 -15.39
N ARG A 454 -27.94 0.57 -16.46
CA ARG A 454 -27.91 -0.43 -17.54
C ARG A 454 -26.56 -0.46 -18.24
N ASP A 455 -26.01 0.72 -18.53
CA ASP A 455 -24.72 0.88 -19.21
C ASP A 455 -23.59 0.38 -18.30
N ALA A 456 -23.57 0.77 -17.02
CA ALA A 456 -22.62 0.25 -16.03
C ALA A 456 -22.69 -1.29 -15.87
N VAL A 457 -23.89 -1.88 -15.80
CA VAL A 457 -24.05 -3.35 -15.76
C VAL A 457 -23.50 -4.01 -17.04
N SER A 458 -23.75 -3.41 -18.21
CA SER A 458 -23.23 -3.93 -19.49
C SER A 458 -21.71 -3.81 -19.60
N ASP A 459 -21.14 -2.72 -19.08
CA ASP A 459 -19.71 -2.45 -19.12
C ASP A 459 -18.95 -3.37 -18.18
N LEU A 460 -19.47 -3.60 -16.97
CA LEU A 460 -18.92 -4.59 -16.02
C LEU A 460 -19.06 -6.02 -16.55
N ALA A 461 -20.17 -6.34 -17.22
CA ALA A 461 -20.35 -7.64 -17.85
C ALA A 461 -19.31 -7.87 -18.95
N ALA A 462 -19.05 -6.89 -19.81
CA ALA A 462 -18.00 -6.97 -20.83
C ALA A 462 -16.60 -7.09 -20.19
N MET A 463 -16.28 -6.21 -19.25
CA MET A 463 -14.98 -6.11 -18.58
C MET A 463 -14.57 -7.40 -17.86
N PHE A 464 -15.50 -8.02 -17.12
CA PHE A 464 -15.27 -9.29 -16.40
C PHE A 464 -15.59 -10.54 -17.24
N GLU A 465 -15.79 -10.43 -18.56
CA GLU A 465 -16.16 -11.54 -19.46
C GLU A 465 -17.40 -12.34 -19.00
N LEU A 466 -18.39 -11.65 -18.43
CA LEU A 466 -19.61 -12.24 -17.88
C LEU A 466 -20.73 -12.21 -18.93
N GLY A 467 -21.23 -13.39 -19.31
CA GLY A 467 -22.33 -13.49 -20.28
C GLY A 467 -23.65 -12.92 -19.77
N HIS A 468 -24.53 -12.46 -20.67
CA HIS A 468 -25.77 -11.70 -20.41
C HIS A 468 -26.70 -12.23 -19.28
N ARG A 469 -26.59 -13.52 -18.91
CA ARG A 469 -27.35 -14.16 -17.83
C ARG A 469 -26.94 -13.65 -16.43
N THR A 470 -25.76 -13.06 -16.29
CA THR A 470 -25.22 -12.52 -15.03
C THR A 470 -25.65 -11.07 -14.78
N HIS A 471 -26.25 -10.38 -15.76
CA HIS A 471 -26.63 -8.97 -15.64
C HIS A 471 -27.56 -8.71 -14.44
N GLY A 472 -28.38 -9.68 -14.04
CA GLY A 472 -29.19 -9.56 -12.82
C GLY A 472 -28.35 -9.61 -11.53
N LEU A 473 -27.26 -10.38 -11.50
CA LEU A 473 -26.34 -10.45 -10.37
C LEU A 473 -25.48 -9.18 -10.25
N LEU A 474 -25.04 -8.63 -11.39
CA LEU A 474 -24.37 -7.32 -11.45
C LEU A 474 -25.32 -6.16 -11.09
N ALA A 475 -26.57 -6.21 -11.53
CA ALA A 475 -27.59 -5.25 -11.10
C ALA A 475 -27.82 -5.33 -9.58
N GLN A 476 -27.81 -6.54 -8.99
CA GLN A 476 -27.87 -6.71 -7.53
C GLN A 476 -26.64 -6.10 -6.83
N ALA A 477 -25.44 -6.30 -7.37
CA ALA A 477 -24.21 -5.72 -6.84
C ALA A 477 -24.21 -4.18 -6.86
N LEU A 478 -24.88 -3.59 -7.85
CA LEU A 478 -25.11 -2.15 -7.99
C LEU A 478 -26.44 -1.68 -7.37
N THR A 479 -27.01 -2.42 -6.41
CA THR A 479 -28.24 -2.01 -5.70
C THR A 479 -27.95 -1.82 -4.20
N HIS A 480 -27.98 -0.57 -3.75
CA HIS A 480 -27.85 -0.24 -2.33
C HIS A 480 -29.18 -0.46 -1.58
N VAL A 481 -29.10 -0.70 -0.27
CA VAL A 481 -30.28 -0.98 0.58
C VAL A 481 -31.31 0.16 0.58
N SER A 482 -30.86 1.43 0.47
CA SER A 482 -31.77 2.59 0.40
C SER A 482 -32.70 2.52 -0.82
N TRP A 483 -32.18 2.10 -1.98
CA TRP A 483 -32.99 1.94 -3.19
C TRP A 483 -34.01 0.81 -3.08
N VAL A 484 -33.64 -0.32 -2.45
CA VAL A 484 -34.55 -1.47 -2.24
C VAL A 484 -35.73 -1.06 -1.36
N HIS A 485 -35.49 -0.28 -0.30
CA HIS A 485 -36.54 0.21 0.58
C HIS A 485 -37.53 1.15 -0.12
N GLU A 486 -37.07 2.00 -1.05
CA GLU A 486 -37.94 2.89 -1.84
C GLU A 486 -38.65 2.16 -3.00
N ASN A 487 -38.03 1.15 -3.61
CA ASN A 487 -38.48 0.53 -4.87
C ASN A 487 -38.87 -0.95 -4.68
N GLN A 488 -39.52 -1.28 -3.56
CA GLN A 488 -39.83 -2.66 -3.15
C GLN A 488 -40.60 -3.47 -4.21
N GLU A 489 -41.54 -2.86 -4.94
CA GLU A 489 -42.27 -3.54 -6.01
C GLU A 489 -41.34 -3.93 -7.18
N ALA A 490 -40.46 -3.03 -7.59
CA ALA A 490 -39.48 -3.28 -8.65
C ALA A 490 -38.42 -4.30 -8.23
N ALA A 491 -37.95 -4.24 -6.98
CA ALA A 491 -37.08 -5.23 -6.38
C ALA A 491 -37.72 -6.62 -6.38
N THR A 492 -38.97 -6.73 -5.91
CA THR A 492 -39.72 -7.99 -5.85
C THR A 492 -39.97 -8.56 -7.24
N ALA A 493 -40.42 -7.73 -8.20
CA ALA A 493 -40.67 -8.16 -9.58
C ALA A 493 -39.39 -8.63 -10.31
N ALA A 494 -38.26 -7.99 -10.03
CA ALA A 494 -36.95 -8.37 -10.56
C ALA A 494 -36.28 -9.54 -9.79
N ARG A 495 -36.84 -9.96 -8.65
CA ARG A 495 -36.25 -10.93 -7.71
C ARG A 495 -34.86 -10.48 -7.21
N GLN A 496 -34.78 -9.19 -6.92
CA GLN A 496 -33.58 -8.48 -6.48
C GLN A 496 -33.59 -8.24 -4.97
N ARG A 497 -32.42 -7.96 -4.43
CA ARG A 497 -32.16 -7.56 -3.03
C ARG A 497 -30.96 -6.60 -2.99
N ASP A 498 -30.59 -6.13 -1.82
CA ASP A 498 -29.39 -5.31 -1.63
C ASP A 498 -28.08 -6.06 -1.98
N ASN A 499 -27.02 -5.29 -2.13
CA ASN A 499 -25.69 -5.78 -2.42
C ASN A 499 -24.94 -6.36 -1.21
N HIS A 500 -25.37 -6.13 0.04
CA HIS A 500 -24.54 -6.44 1.23
C HIS A 500 -24.14 -7.93 1.35
N LEU A 501 -25.03 -8.86 0.96
CA LEU A 501 -24.70 -10.30 0.94
C LEU A 501 -23.72 -10.71 -0.17
N LEU A 502 -23.65 -9.93 -1.25
CA LEU A 502 -22.62 -10.06 -2.27
C LEU A 502 -21.33 -9.37 -1.80
N ALA A 503 -21.41 -8.19 -1.19
CA ALA A 503 -20.26 -7.46 -0.63
C ALA A 503 -19.50 -8.32 0.38
N HIS A 504 -20.18 -8.91 1.37
CA HIS A 504 -19.55 -9.82 2.33
C HIS A 504 -18.96 -11.09 1.69
N HIS A 505 -19.46 -11.58 0.55
CA HIS A 505 -18.75 -12.62 -0.19
C HIS A 505 -17.51 -12.03 -0.88
N GLY A 506 -17.68 -10.86 -1.51
CA GLY A 506 -16.64 -10.11 -2.19
C GLY A 506 -15.44 -9.78 -1.32
N SER A 507 -15.63 -9.40 -0.06
CA SER A 507 -14.52 -9.12 0.87
C SER A 507 -13.59 -10.33 1.03
N HIS A 508 -14.13 -11.55 1.19
CA HIS A 508 -13.32 -12.77 1.27
C HIS A 508 -12.66 -13.14 -0.06
N VAL A 509 -13.31 -12.88 -1.20
CA VAL A 509 -12.70 -13.08 -2.52
C VAL A 509 -11.57 -12.08 -2.76
N VAL A 510 -11.77 -10.81 -2.41
CA VAL A 510 -10.76 -9.76 -2.51
C VAL A 510 -9.55 -10.09 -1.63
N ASP A 511 -9.76 -10.45 -0.36
CA ASP A 511 -8.70 -10.90 0.55
C ASP A 511 -7.95 -12.13 0.02
N TYR A 512 -8.65 -13.06 -0.65
CA TYR A 512 -8.03 -14.22 -1.29
C TYR A 512 -7.17 -13.85 -2.51
N LEU A 513 -7.70 -13.04 -3.43
CA LEU A 513 -6.97 -12.57 -4.61
C LEU A 513 -5.74 -11.72 -4.22
N ALA A 514 -5.89 -10.83 -3.24
CA ALA A 514 -4.81 -10.00 -2.71
C ALA A 514 -3.73 -10.84 -2.01
N ALA A 515 -4.12 -11.79 -1.16
CA ALA A 515 -3.19 -12.73 -0.54
C ALA A 515 -2.44 -13.56 -1.57
N HIS A 516 -3.11 -14.06 -2.63
CA HIS A 516 -2.48 -14.85 -3.67
C HIS A 516 -1.42 -14.05 -4.45
N VAL A 517 -1.79 -12.85 -4.93
CA VAL A 517 -0.84 -11.95 -5.63
C VAL A 517 0.33 -11.57 -4.72
N ARG A 518 0.08 -11.27 -3.43
CA ARG A 518 1.13 -10.94 -2.47
C ARG A 518 2.11 -12.08 -2.23
N VAL A 519 1.60 -13.27 -1.93
CA VAL A 519 2.42 -14.46 -1.63
C VAL A 519 3.22 -14.85 -2.86
N HIS A 520 2.60 -14.84 -4.04
CA HIS A 520 3.29 -15.14 -5.29
C HIS A 520 4.39 -14.12 -5.60
N ARG A 521 4.16 -12.83 -5.36
CA ARG A 521 5.20 -11.80 -5.50
C ARG A 521 6.36 -12.07 -4.54
N ALA A 522 6.10 -12.25 -3.25
CA ALA A 522 7.14 -12.45 -2.24
C ALA A 522 8.01 -13.70 -2.55
N LEU A 523 7.36 -14.85 -2.81
CA LEU A 523 8.04 -16.13 -3.01
C LEU A 523 8.65 -16.32 -4.40
N ALA A 524 8.46 -15.37 -5.32
CA ALA A 524 9.22 -15.26 -6.56
C ALA A 524 10.50 -14.41 -6.41
N HIS A 525 10.62 -13.59 -5.35
CA HIS A 525 11.83 -12.81 -5.07
C HIS A 525 12.80 -13.55 -4.13
N GLY A 526 12.30 -14.42 -3.25
CA GLY A 526 13.12 -15.28 -2.41
C GLY A 526 12.35 -16.10 -1.39
N LEU A 527 13.04 -17.05 -0.76
CA LEU A 527 12.53 -17.82 0.38
C LEU A 527 12.98 -17.25 1.74
N THR A 528 13.68 -16.12 1.73
CA THR A 528 14.08 -15.38 2.91
C THR A 528 13.41 -14.00 3.01
N PRO A 529 12.07 -13.87 2.79
CA PRO A 529 11.43 -12.57 2.88
C PRO A 529 11.53 -12.00 4.29
N ASP A 530 11.67 -10.68 4.37
CA ASP A 530 11.55 -9.96 5.63
C ASP A 530 10.09 -9.88 6.13
N GLU A 531 9.85 -9.23 7.25
CA GLU A 531 8.51 -9.14 7.86
C GLU A 531 7.53 -8.32 7.01
N ASP A 532 8.02 -7.33 6.28
CA ASP A 532 7.20 -6.43 5.48
C ASP A 532 6.93 -7.05 4.12
N GLU A 533 7.93 -7.67 3.49
CA GLU A 533 7.79 -8.58 2.34
C GLU A 533 6.82 -9.75 2.61
N ALA A 534 6.78 -10.25 3.84
CA ALA A 534 5.86 -11.31 4.24
C ALA A 534 4.48 -10.82 4.71
N ARG A 535 4.25 -9.50 4.76
CA ARG A 535 2.99 -8.91 5.21
C ARG A 535 1.90 -9.08 4.15
N ILE A 536 0.78 -9.68 4.55
CA ILE A 536 -0.48 -9.71 3.79
C ILE A 536 -1.48 -8.85 4.54
N LEU A 537 -1.86 -7.72 3.95
CA LEU A 537 -2.90 -6.83 4.47
C LEU A 537 -4.28 -7.37 4.06
N THR A 538 -5.27 -7.25 4.95
CA THR A 538 -6.70 -7.31 4.56
C THR A 538 -7.06 -5.97 3.93
N SER A 539 -7.76 -5.97 2.80
CA SER A 539 -8.14 -4.73 2.12
C SER A 539 -9.07 -3.89 3.01
N SER A 540 -8.77 -2.62 3.15
CA SER A 540 -9.63 -1.66 3.84
C SER A 540 -10.79 -1.21 2.95
N ASP A 541 -11.84 -0.65 3.56
CA ASP A 541 -12.95 -0.04 2.82
C ASP A 541 -12.50 1.07 1.88
N ASP A 542 -11.42 1.78 2.22
CA ASP A 542 -10.83 2.80 1.37
C ASP A 542 -10.13 2.18 0.15
N ASP A 543 -9.48 1.03 0.29
CA ASP A 543 -8.85 0.32 -0.83
C ASP A 543 -9.92 -0.18 -1.81
N THR A 544 -11.00 -0.79 -1.29
CA THR A 544 -12.10 -1.29 -2.13
C THR A 544 -13.00 -0.17 -2.67
N ALA A 545 -13.10 0.98 -1.99
CA ALA A 545 -13.71 2.18 -2.57
C ALA A 545 -12.87 2.73 -3.75
N ARG A 546 -11.53 2.71 -3.67
CA ARG A 546 -10.65 3.06 -4.80
C ARG A 546 -10.84 2.11 -5.99
N LEU A 547 -11.01 0.80 -5.75
CA LEU A 547 -11.42 -0.15 -6.80
C LEU A 547 -12.78 0.23 -7.42
N GLY A 548 -13.76 0.59 -6.60
CA GLY A 548 -15.09 1.03 -7.07
C GLY A 548 -15.06 2.32 -7.89
N ALA A 549 -14.15 3.25 -7.57
CA ALA A 549 -13.89 4.44 -8.37
C ALA A 549 -13.24 4.09 -9.71
N ALA A 550 -12.22 3.22 -9.73
CA ALA A 550 -11.55 2.77 -10.95
C ALA A 550 -12.49 1.99 -11.88
N LEU A 551 -13.40 1.18 -11.33
CA LEU A 551 -14.48 0.49 -12.05
C LEU A 551 -15.66 1.42 -12.43
N GLN A 552 -15.62 2.70 -12.04
CA GLN A 552 -16.66 3.71 -12.28
C GLN A 552 -18.07 3.27 -11.83
N LEU A 553 -18.17 2.65 -10.65
CA LEU A 553 -19.43 2.11 -10.12
C LEU A 553 -20.42 3.20 -9.70
N THR A 554 -19.91 4.35 -9.27
CA THR A 554 -20.66 5.52 -8.77
C THR A 554 -21.80 5.96 -9.69
N GLU A 555 -21.59 6.02 -11.01
CA GLU A 555 -22.65 6.40 -11.96
C GLU A 555 -23.78 5.35 -12.08
N GLY A 556 -23.48 4.08 -11.81
CA GLY A 556 -24.40 2.95 -11.97
C GLY A 556 -25.05 2.44 -10.67
N LEU A 557 -24.54 2.85 -9.52
CA LEU A 557 -25.04 2.44 -8.20
C LEU A 557 -26.42 3.06 -7.92
N LEU A 558 -27.41 2.21 -7.67
CA LEU A 558 -28.77 2.64 -7.35
C LEU A 558 -28.90 2.98 -5.86
N THR A 559 -29.16 4.26 -5.57
CA THR A 559 -29.41 4.84 -4.25
C THR A 559 -30.74 5.62 -4.22
N SER A 560 -31.12 6.16 -3.06
CA SER A 560 -32.39 6.89 -2.86
C SER A 560 -32.38 8.30 -3.47
N ARG A 561 -33.57 8.89 -3.69
CA ARG A 561 -33.69 10.28 -4.20
C ARG A 561 -33.41 11.32 -3.11
N GLY A 562 -32.14 11.51 -2.80
CA GLY A 562 -31.67 12.54 -1.85
C GLY A 562 -30.22 12.36 -1.46
N GLU A 563 -29.72 11.12 -1.49
CA GLU A 563 -28.31 10.72 -1.33
C GLU A 563 -27.46 11.25 -2.49
N SER A 564 -27.24 12.57 -2.51
CA SER A 564 -26.48 13.30 -3.54
C SER A 564 -24.96 13.18 -3.37
N GLY A 565 -24.52 12.62 -2.24
CA GLY A 565 -23.20 12.03 -2.05
C GLY A 565 -23.38 10.54 -1.81
N GLN A 566 -22.85 9.71 -2.71
CA GLN A 566 -22.81 8.26 -2.53
C GLN A 566 -21.64 7.94 -1.59
N GLY A 567 -21.94 7.53 -0.36
CA GLY A 567 -20.91 7.33 0.67
C GLY A 567 -19.85 6.29 0.29
N ARG A 568 -18.60 6.51 0.72
CA ARG A 568 -17.43 5.65 0.43
C ARG A 568 -17.71 4.16 0.67
N THR A 569 -18.40 3.85 1.77
CA THR A 569 -18.82 2.48 2.14
C THR A 569 -19.74 1.84 1.11
N ALA A 570 -20.72 2.56 0.56
CA ALA A 570 -21.63 2.02 -0.46
C ALA A 570 -20.90 1.72 -1.79
N VAL A 571 -19.84 2.47 -2.11
CA VAL A 571 -18.96 2.21 -3.26
C VAL A 571 -18.01 1.02 -2.99
N SER A 572 -17.48 0.91 -1.77
CA SER A 572 -16.71 -0.27 -1.29
C SER A 572 -17.54 -1.55 -1.41
N ASP A 573 -18.75 -1.56 -0.83
CA ASP A 573 -19.68 -2.69 -0.88
C ASP A 573 -20.04 -3.07 -2.33
N ALA A 574 -20.26 -2.08 -3.19
CA ALA A 574 -20.54 -2.32 -4.60
C ALA A 574 -19.34 -2.94 -5.34
N ALA A 575 -18.11 -2.51 -5.06
CA ALA A 575 -16.90 -3.07 -5.65
C ALA A 575 -16.68 -4.53 -5.23
N GLN A 576 -16.78 -4.80 -3.93
CA GLN A 576 -16.74 -6.16 -3.40
C GLN A 576 -17.85 -7.03 -4.01
N ALA A 577 -19.09 -6.52 -4.09
CA ALA A 577 -20.21 -7.24 -4.66
C ALA A 577 -20.05 -7.56 -6.16
N VAL A 578 -19.41 -6.68 -6.94
CA VAL A 578 -19.06 -6.92 -8.35
C VAL A 578 -18.00 -8.02 -8.47
N VAL A 579 -16.94 -7.97 -7.65
CA VAL A 579 -15.92 -9.05 -7.61
C VAL A 579 -16.56 -10.39 -7.21
N ALA A 580 -17.49 -10.40 -6.25
CA ALA A 580 -18.26 -11.59 -5.88
C ALA A 580 -19.14 -12.12 -7.03
N ALA A 581 -19.73 -11.23 -7.82
CA ALA A 581 -20.54 -11.60 -8.99
C ALA A 581 -19.69 -12.25 -10.08
N ALA A 582 -18.47 -11.76 -10.30
CA ALA A 582 -17.50 -12.38 -11.21
C ALA A 582 -16.98 -13.72 -10.67
N TRP A 583 -16.63 -13.80 -9.38
CA TRP A 583 -16.14 -15.03 -8.74
C TRP A 583 -17.16 -16.17 -8.79
N ARG A 584 -18.44 -15.88 -8.58
CA ARG A 584 -19.54 -16.87 -8.71
C ARG A 584 -19.67 -17.48 -10.13
N VAL A 585 -19.02 -16.91 -11.13
CA VAL A 585 -19.07 -17.36 -12.54
C VAL A 585 -17.75 -18.03 -12.94
N HIS A 586 -16.62 -17.43 -12.57
CA HIS A 586 -15.29 -17.84 -13.01
C HIS A 586 -14.49 -18.64 -11.97
N GLY A 587 -14.82 -18.47 -10.68
CA GLY A 587 -14.11 -19.04 -9.54
C GLY A 587 -12.59 -18.76 -9.62
N PRO A 588 -11.73 -19.76 -9.39
CA PRO A 588 -10.27 -19.58 -9.37
C PRO A 588 -9.68 -19.15 -10.72
N ARG A 589 -10.44 -19.14 -11.83
CA ARG A 589 -9.95 -18.57 -13.10
C ARG A 589 -9.59 -17.09 -12.98
N LEU A 590 -10.19 -16.35 -12.03
CA LEU A 590 -9.83 -14.95 -11.74
C LEU A 590 -8.41 -14.76 -11.18
N LEU A 591 -7.71 -15.84 -10.82
CA LEU A 591 -6.28 -15.79 -10.50
C LEU A 591 -5.44 -15.60 -11.77
N GLY A 592 -5.77 -16.33 -12.83
CA GLY A 592 -5.01 -16.33 -14.09
C GLY A 592 -5.57 -15.43 -15.19
N ARG A 593 -6.84 -15.01 -15.13
CA ARG A 593 -7.47 -14.15 -16.14
C ARG A 593 -8.48 -13.19 -15.50
N ARG A 594 -8.23 -11.88 -15.60
CA ARG A 594 -9.03 -10.83 -14.93
C ARG A 594 -8.94 -9.48 -15.65
N PRO A 595 -9.84 -8.51 -15.36
CA PRO A 595 -9.74 -7.17 -15.93
C PRO A 595 -8.43 -6.48 -15.53
N ALA A 596 -7.86 -5.70 -16.44
CA ALA A 596 -6.68 -4.88 -16.17
C ALA A 596 -6.85 -3.97 -14.95
N ILE A 597 -8.04 -3.37 -14.76
CA ILE A 597 -8.34 -2.51 -13.61
C ILE A 597 -8.23 -3.27 -12.27
N LEU A 598 -8.67 -4.54 -12.23
CA LEU A 598 -8.55 -5.36 -11.02
C LEU A 598 -7.11 -5.85 -10.83
N ASP A 599 -6.40 -6.13 -11.93
CA ASP A 599 -4.99 -6.56 -11.93
C ASP A 599 -4.04 -5.46 -11.44
N ASP A 600 -4.19 -4.24 -11.98
CA ASP A 600 -3.47 -3.04 -11.58
C ASP A 600 -3.76 -2.70 -10.10
N TRP A 601 -5.02 -2.79 -9.67
CA TRP A 601 -5.40 -2.55 -8.28
C TRP A 601 -4.80 -3.58 -7.32
N LEU A 602 -4.92 -4.89 -7.61
CA LEU A 602 -4.32 -5.95 -6.79
C LEU A 602 -2.79 -5.84 -6.74
N SER A 603 -2.16 -5.43 -7.84
CA SER A 603 -0.71 -5.24 -7.94
C SER A 603 -0.22 -3.98 -7.21
N GLY A 604 -1.07 -2.95 -7.13
CA GLY A 604 -0.85 -1.67 -6.45
C GLY A 604 -1.41 -1.60 -5.03
N LEU A 605 -1.85 -2.73 -4.44
CA LEU A 605 -2.05 -2.85 -2.99
C LEU A 605 -0.68 -2.84 -2.30
N ASP A 606 -0.14 -1.64 -2.15
CA ASP A 606 1.19 -1.41 -1.59
C ASP A 606 1.20 -1.60 -0.06
N HIS A 607 2.40 -1.67 0.52
CA HIS A 607 2.62 -1.86 1.94
C HIS A 607 2.45 -0.55 2.69
N GLN A 608 1.24 0.01 2.62
CA GLN A 608 0.81 1.03 3.57
C GLN A 608 0.63 0.37 4.94
N HIS A 609 1.75 0.26 5.66
CA HIS A 609 1.73 0.04 7.09
C HIS A 609 0.80 1.06 7.72
N ASP A 610 -0.12 0.58 8.55
CA ASP A 610 -0.96 1.45 9.37
C ASP A 610 -0.08 2.50 10.08
N PRO A 611 -0.39 3.82 10.01
CA PRO A 611 0.50 4.86 10.53
C PRO A 611 0.88 4.67 12.00
N VAL A 612 0.00 4.08 12.82
CA VAL A 612 0.31 3.74 14.22
C VAL A 612 1.39 2.65 14.28
N THR A 613 1.34 1.66 13.38
CA THR A 613 2.33 0.59 13.29
C THR A 613 3.70 1.13 12.85
N VAL A 614 3.75 2.04 11.85
CA VAL A 614 5.01 2.70 11.44
C VAL A 614 5.58 3.49 12.61
N LEU A 615 4.77 4.35 13.23
CA LEU A 615 5.21 5.20 14.33
C LEU A 615 5.66 4.38 15.54
N THR A 616 4.92 3.34 15.94
CA THR A 616 5.33 2.43 17.02
C THR A 616 6.62 1.67 16.67
N ALA A 617 6.80 1.24 15.42
CA ALA A 617 8.03 0.57 15.00
C ALA A 617 9.24 1.53 14.97
N MET A 618 9.05 2.78 14.54
CA MET A 618 10.06 3.84 14.58
C MET A 618 10.41 4.17 16.04
N ALA A 619 9.40 4.45 16.87
CA ALA A 619 9.57 4.76 18.27
C ALA A 619 10.31 3.63 19.01
N SER A 620 9.95 2.36 18.78
CA SER A 620 10.67 1.19 19.31
C SER A 620 12.08 1.00 18.73
N THR A 621 12.40 1.57 17.56
CA THR A 621 13.77 1.51 16.99
C THR A 621 14.71 2.45 17.76
N TYR A 622 14.20 3.60 18.21
CA TYR A 622 14.96 4.69 18.81
C TYR A 622 14.71 4.90 20.30
N GLY A 623 14.08 3.94 20.99
CA GLY A 623 13.81 4.03 22.43
C GLY A 623 12.87 5.18 22.81
N ILE A 624 11.92 5.53 21.94
CA ILE A 624 10.91 6.57 22.18
C ILE A 624 9.66 5.92 22.80
N ASP A 625 9.41 6.19 24.07
CA ASP A 625 8.14 5.86 24.72
C ASP A 625 7.04 6.79 24.20
N HIS A 626 5.84 6.26 24.00
CA HIS A 626 4.70 7.04 23.53
C HIS A 626 3.38 6.61 24.16
N GLU A 627 2.59 7.59 24.58
CA GLU A 627 1.26 7.40 25.17
C GLU A 627 0.22 8.28 24.47
N TYR A 628 -0.99 7.75 24.27
CA TYR A 628 -2.11 8.48 23.65
C TYR A 628 -3.20 8.77 24.69
N THR A 629 -3.54 10.05 24.84
CA THR A 629 -4.74 10.50 25.57
C THR A 629 -5.79 11.02 24.60
N TYR A 630 -7.07 10.92 25.00
CA TYR A 630 -8.21 11.25 24.16
C TYR A 630 -9.21 12.11 24.94
N ASP A 631 -9.46 13.31 24.46
CA ASP A 631 -10.60 14.12 24.88
C ASP A 631 -11.76 13.95 23.89
N VAL A 632 -12.99 13.90 24.39
CA VAL A 632 -14.19 13.59 23.58
C VAL A 632 -15.21 14.69 23.76
N SER A 633 -15.57 15.33 22.65
CA SER A 633 -16.52 16.44 22.61
C SER A 633 -17.64 16.18 21.59
N GLY A 634 -18.74 16.95 21.67
CA GLY A 634 -19.89 16.81 20.77
C GLY A 634 -20.99 15.84 21.26
N PRO A 635 -22.13 15.78 20.55
CA PRO A 635 -23.25 14.92 20.91
C PRO A 635 -22.98 13.44 20.58
N ASP A 636 -23.72 12.51 21.21
CA ASP A 636 -23.41 11.07 21.11
C ASP A 636 -23.38 10.49 19.68
N HIS A 637 -24.13 11.09 18.76
CA HIS A 637 -24.21 10.70 17.34
C HIS A 637 -23.21 11.43 16.43
N LEU A 638 -22.41 12.35 16.96
CA LEU A 638 -21.43 13.13 16.21
C LEU A 638 -20.27 13.54 17.13
N LYS A 639 -19.60 12.54 17.72
CA LYS A 639 -18.45 12.74 18.60
C LYS A 639 -17.25 13.23 17.80
N SER A 640 -16.51 14.17 18.37
CA SER A 640 -15.21 14.62 17.87
C SER A 640 -14.15 14.24 18.89
N TYR A 641 -13.07 13.63 18.41
CA TYR A 641 -11.97 13.17 19.24
C TYR A 641 -10.78 14.11 19.07
N THR A 642 -10.36 14.73 20.18
CA THR A 642 -9.05 15.38 20.25
C THR A 642 -8.07 14.35 20.78
N THR A 643 -7.02 14.05 20.02
CA THR A 643 -6.03 13.03 20.40
C THR A 643 -4.70 13.71 20.66
N THR A 644 -4.18 13.54 21.87
CA THR A 644 -2.85 14.01 22.26
C THR A 644 -1.92 12.82 22.37
N ILE A 645 -0.81 12.84 21.64
CA ILE A 645 0.30 11.90 21.81
C ILE A 645 1.42 12.58 22.61
N SER A 646 1.84 11.93 23.69
CA SER A 646 3.01 12.31 24.47
C SER A 646 4.16 11.39 24.08
N LEU A 647 5.24 11.96 23.56
CA LEU A 647 6.48 11.28 23.20
C LEU A 647 7.53 11.54 24.28
N ARG A 648 8.32 10.53 24.64
CA ARG A 648 9.47 10.64 25.55
C ARG A 648 10.64 9.89 24.94
N ASP A 649 11.79 10.52 24.79
CA ASP A 649 12.98 9.87 24.25
C ASP A 649 13.84 9.18 25.31
N ALA A 650 14.91 8.52 24.87
CA ALA A 650 15.85 7.78 25.72
C ALA A 650 16.59 8.68 26.75
N GLN A 651 16.63 10.00 26.52
CA GLN A 651 17.23 11.01 27.40
C GLN A 651 16.20 11.60 28.37
N GLY A 652 14.93 11.20 28.25
CA GLY A 652 13.83 11.65 29.08
C GLY A 652 13.24 13.01 28.68
N ARG A 653 13.65 13.58 27.54
CA ARG A 653 13.00 14.78 26.98
C ARG A 653 11.59 14.40 26.53
N VAL A 654 10.61 15.28 26.74
CA VAL A 654 9.20 15.01 26.45
C VAL A 654 8.66 16.05 25.48
N HIS A 655 7.96 15.58 24.44
CA HIS A 655 7.21 16.42 23.51
C HIS A 655 5.74 15.97 23.46
N GLN A 656 4.81 16.91 23.33
CA GLN A 656 3.39 16.61 23.19
C GLN A 656 2.86 17.19 21.88
N TRP A 657 2.17 16.36 21.10
CA TRP A 657 1.46 16.77 19.90
C TRP A 657 -0.04 16.51 20.08
N THR A 658 -0.89 17.47 19.70
CA THR A 658 -2.34 17.37 19.85
C THR A 658 -3.02 17.61 18.52
N GLU A 659 -3.68 16.56 18.00
CA GLU A 659 -4.46 16.62 16.77
C GLU A 659 -5.94 16.76 17.12
N HIS A 660 -6.59 17.82 16.63
CA HIS A 660 -8.04 17.99 16.77
C HIS A 660 -8.75 17.58 15.49
N LEU A 661 -9.47 16.46 15.55
CA LEU A 661 -10.09 15.82 14.39
C LEU A 661 -11.63 15.91 14.51
N PRO A 662 -12.25 17.02 14.07
CA PRO A 662 -13.69 17.16 14.08
C PRO A 662 -14.33 16.07 13.21
N GLY A 663 -15.36 15.39 13.74
CA GLY A 663 -16.14 14.39 13.00
C GLY A 663 -15.49 13.01 12.80
N THR A 664 -14.34 12.69 13.42
CA THR A 664 -13.80 11.32 13.38
C THR A 664 -14.72 10.33 14.11
N PRO A 665 -15.03 9.15 13.53
CA PRO A 665 -16.06 8.24 14.06
C PRO A 665 -15.62 7.50 15.35
N GLY A 666 -14.33 7.46 15.67
CA GLY A 666 -13.82 6.72 16.82
C GLY A 666 -12.39 7.04 17.22
N LYS A 667 -11.99 6.47 18.38
CA LYS A 667 -10.61 6.52 18.88
C LYS A 667 -9.58 5.87 17.94
N PRO A 668 -9.86 4.74 17.24
CA PRO A 668 -8.88 4.14 16.33
C PRO A 668 -8.51 5.06 15.17
N GLU A 669 -9.50 5.70 14.55
CA GLU A 669 -9.33 6.61 13.41
C GLU A 669 -8.57 7.86 13.84
N ALA A 670 -8.93 8.42 15.00
CA ALA A 670 -8.22 9.55 15.57
C ALA A 670 -6.75 9.20 15.90
N LYS A 671 -6.48 8.00 16.43
CA LYS A 671 -5.12 7.50 16.68
C LYS A 671 -4.29 7.40 15.39
N LYS A 672 -4.88 6.86 14.31
CA LYS A 672 -4.23 6.74 12.99
C LYS A 672 -3.86 8.11 12.44
N ALA A 673 -4.80 9.05 12.39
CA ALA A 673 -4.57 10.37 11.84
C ALA A 673 -3.55 11.20 12.67
N THR A 674 -3.50 11.04 14.00
CA THR A 674 -2.41 11.61 14.81
C THR A 674 -1.06 10.97 14.47
N ALA A 675 -0.99 9.66 14.26
CA ALA A 675 0.26 9.00 13.88
C ALA A 675 0.72 9.40 12.47
N GLU A 676 -0.22 9.51 11.52
CA GLU A 676 0.00 10.02 10.16
C GLU A 676 0.56 11.45 10.19
N ALA A 677 -0.02 12.36 10.99
CA ALA A 677 0.49 13.74 11.13
C ALA A 677 1.94 13.80 11.61
N LEU A 678 2.33 12.96 12.58
CA LEU A 678 3.72 12.87 13.05
C LEU A 678 4.68 12.37 11.96
N LEU A 679 4.24 11.40 11.16
CA LEU A 679 5.03 10.84 10.06
C LEU A 679 5.12 11.80 8.87
N ASP A 680 4.04 12.51 8.52
CA ASP A 680 4.03 13.59 7.53
C ASP A 680 5.03 14.70 7.90
N ILE A 681 5.08 15.08 9.19
CA ILE A 681 6.04 16.08 9.70
C ILE A 681 7.47 15.55 9.61
N LEU A 682 7.73 14.31 10.04
CA LEU A 682 9.05 13.68 9.96
C LEU A 682 9.55 13.52 8.50
N ALA A 683 8.63 13.16 7.59
CA ALA A 683 8.89 13.00 6.16
C ALA A 683 8.86 14.33 5.38
N THR A 684 8.69 15.48 6.05
CA THR A 684 8.61 16.77 5.36
C THR A 684 9.89 17.03 4.58
N PRO A 685 9.83 17.21 3.24
CA PRO A 685 11.01 17.34 2.42
C PRO A 685 11.75 18.62 2.78
N VAL A 686 13.03 18.47 3.15
CA VAL A 686 13.88 19.52 3.72
C VAL A 686 14.21 20.66 2.71
N ASN A 687 13.65 20.63 1.48
CA ASN A 687 13.88 21.59 0.40
C ASN A 687 13.16 22.93 0.66
N GLY A 688 13.70 23.79 1.53
CA GLY A 688 13.18 25.15 1.80
C GLY A 688 11.84 25.22 2.56
N VAL A 689 11.07 24.13 2.60
CA VAL A 689 9.78 24.05 3.32
C VAL A 689 9.96 24.06 4.84
N VAL A 690 11.14 23.70 5.36
CA VAL A 690 11.42 23.71 6.83
C VAL A 690 11.40 25.14 7.41
N ASP A 691 11.79 26.14 6.63
CA ASP A 691 11.69 27.56 7.00
C ASP A 691 10.24 28.07 6.92
N ASP A 692 9.41 27.46 6.05
CA ASP A 692 7.96 27.66 5.95
C ASP A 692 7.15 26.95 7.05
N LEU A 693 7.71 25.94 7.75
CA LEU A 693 6.98 25.16 8.75
C LEU A 693 6.48 26.03 9.92
N PRO A 694 5.24 25.80 10.42
CA PRO A 694 4.78 26.34 11.69
C PRO A 694 5.74 25.99 12.82
N ALA A 695 5.92 26.91 13.78
CA ALA A 695 6.87 26.72 14.89
C ALA A 695 6.66 25.38 15.63
N SER A 696 5.41 24.99 15.90
CA SER A 696 5.07 23.72 16.56
C SER A 696 5.45 22.47 15.74
N GLU A 697 5.36 22.54 14.40
CA GLU A 697 5.76 21.43 13.53
C GLU A 697 7.29 21.33 13.45
N ARG A 698 7.97 22.49 13.42
CA ARG A 698 9.43 22.58 13.47
C ARG A 698 10.00 22.07 14.80
N ASP A 699 9.37 22.42 15.92
CA ASP A 699 9.75 21.96 17.26
C ASP A 699 9.58 20.44 17.40
N LEU A 700 8.47 19.88 16.89
CA LEU A 700 8.25 18.43 16.84
C LEU A 700 9.29 17.73 15.94
N LEU A 701 9.58 18.27 14.75
CA LEU A 701 10.58 17.72 13.84
C LEU A 701 11.98 17.71 14.49
N ALA A 702 12.36 18.82 15.13
CA ALA A 702 13.64 18.92 15.86
C ALA A 702 13.71 17.93 17.04
N PHE A 703 12.61 17.72 17.77
CA PHE A 703 12.52 16.70 18.81
C PHE A 703 12.68 15.28 18.24
N LEU A 704 11.96 14.94 17.17
CA LEU A 704 12.01 13.60 16.56
C LEU A 704 13.40 13.28 16.01
N LEU A 705 14.04 14.21 15.29
CA LEU A 705 15.39 14.01 14.76
C LEU A 705 16.43 13.83 15.88
N ARG A 706 16.37 14.63 16.96
CA ARG A 706 17.24 14.42 18.13
C ARG A 706 16.99 13.08 18.82
N ALA A 707 15.73 12.68 18.99
CA ALA A 707 15.39 11.40 19.57
C ALA A 707 15.88 10.20 18.72
N GLN A 708 15.90 10.34 17.39
CA GLN A 708 16.49 9.35 16.49
C GLN A 708 18.01 9.26 16.65
N LEU A 709 18.71 10.41 16.66
CA LEU A 709 20.18 10.46 16.83
C LEU A 709 20.61 9.87 18.17
N ASP A 710 20.00 10.33 19.26
CA ASP A 710 20.41 9.98 20.62
C ASP A 710 19.90 8.58 21.06
N GLY A 711 18.91 8.02 20.34
CA GLY A 711 18.26 6.75 20.64
C GLY A 711 18.71 5.56 19.80
N LEU A 712 19.54 5.76 18.77
CA LEU A 712 19.89 4.73 17.77
C LEU A 712 20.51 3.44 18.35
N GLY A 713 21.26 3.55 19.46
CA GLY A 713 21.92 2.41 20.10
C GLY A 713 22.83 1.64 19.12
N ARG A 714 22.90 0.31 19.24
CA ARG A 714 23.51 -0.58 18.24
C ARG A 714 22.42 -1.38 17.52
N PRO A 715 21.97 -0.99 16.32
CA PRO A 715 20.84 -1.63 15.66
C PRO A 715 21.17 -3.05 15.19
N THR A 716 20.30 -4.00 15.56
CA THR A 716 20.27 -5.36 14.99
C THR A 716 20.06 -5.31 13.48
N GLU A 717 20.36 -6.39 12.77
CA GLU A 717 20.18 -6.48 11.31
C GLU A 717 18.74 -6.16 10.86
N ARG A 718 17.75 -6.70 11.55
CA ARG A 718 16.33 -6.38 11.33
C ARG A 718 15.97 -4.92 11.62
N GLN A 719 16.63 -4.27 12.59
CA GLN A 719 16.45 -2.84 12.83
C GLN A 719 17.11 -2.00 11.73
N ARG A 720 18.31 -2.38 11.25
CA ARG A 720 18.98 -1.70 10.12
C ARG A 720 18.12 -1.77 8.85
N ALA A 721 17.59 -2.94 8.51
CA ALA A 721 16.71 -3.11 7.35
C ALA A 721 15.50 -2.16 7.39
N ARG A 722 14.84 -2.03 8.56
CA ARG A 722 13.72 -1.09 8.75
C ARG A 722 14.14 0.39 8.69
N ILE A 723 15.34 0.72 9.18
CA ILE A 723 15.92 2.07 9.08
C ILE A 723 16.13 2.45 7.62
N LEU A 724 16.78 1.57 6.83
CA LEU A 724 16.93 1.74 5.37
C LEU A 724 15.56 1.92 4.69
N ALA A 725 14.60 1.03 4.99
CA ALA A 725 13.30 1.01 4.32
C ALA A 725 12.46 2.28 4.57
N ARG A 726 12.68 2.99 5.69
CA ARG A 726 12.06 4.28 5.99
C ARG A 726 12.87 5.50 5.53
N GLY A 727 14.14 5.31 5.17
CA GLY A 727 15.08 6.42 4.96
C GLY A 727 15.39 7.21 6.23
N ASP A 728 15.26 6.60 7.42
CA ASP A 728 15.54 7.32 8.67
C ASP A 728 16.98 7.84 8.66
N LEU A 729 17.19 9.06 9.16
CA LEU A 729 18.50 9.73 9.20
C LEU A 729 19.20 9.81 7.81
N GLY A 730 18.44 9.92 6.71
CA GLY A 730 19.01 10.07 5.36
C GLY A 730 19.74 8.82 4.85
N THR A 731 19.47 7.66 5.44
CA THR A 731 20.09 6.39 5.03
C THR A 731 19.68 5.98 3.61
N ASP A 732 18.49 6.35 3.15
CA ASP A 732 18.03 6.17 1.77
C ASP A 732 18.93 6.89 0.77
N LEU A 733 19.27 8.16 1.01
CA LEU A 733 20.13 8.98 0.16
C LEU A 733 21.55 8.39 0.04
N LEU A 734 22.05 7.77 1.11
CA LEU A 734 23.31 7.01 1.09
C LEU A 734 23.18 5.71 0.27
N THR A 735 22.05 5.01 0.33
CA THR A 735 21.84 3.77 -0.47
C THR A 735 21.65 4.02 -1.97
N THR A 736 21.09 5.17 -2.35
CA THR A 736 20.91 5.55 -3.76
C THR A 736 22.20 6.00 -4.42
N GLY A 737 23.19 6.43 -3.62
CA GLY A 737 24.44 7.04 -4.07
C GLY A 737 24.39 8.57 -4.16
N ASP A 738 23.23 9.18 -3.86
CA ASP A 738 22.97 10.61 -4.04
C ASP A 738 23.65 11.44 -2.94
N THR A 739 24.96 11.60 -3.10
CA THR A 739 25.83 12.30 -2.16
C THR A 739 25.46 13.78 -2.07
N GLU A 740 25.09 14.43 -3.17
CA GLU A 740 24.63 15.83 -3.16
C GLU A 740 23.34 15.98 -2.35
N ALA A 741 22.33 15.11 -2.55
CA ALA A 741 21.11 15.17 -1.77
C ALA A 741 21.35 14.86 -0.29
N PHE A 742 22.23 13.91 0.05
CA PHE A 742 22.60 13.63 1.44
C PHE A 742 23.29 14.83 2.12
N LEU A 743 24.26 15.45 1.45
CA LEU A 743 24.94 16.66 1.96
C LEU A 743 23.95 17.82 2.11
N ALA A 744 23.10 18.06 1.11
CA ALA A 744 22.07 19.09 1.16
C ALA A 744 21.02 18.84 2.26
N TRP A 745 20.66 17.58 2.50
CA TRP A 745 19.79 17.19 3.62
C TRP A 745 20.46 17.50 4.97
N ALA A 746 21.70 17.04 5.18
CA ALA A 746 22.44 17.22 6.42
C ALA A 746 22.69 18.70 6.76
N GLU A 747 23.10 19.51 5.77
CA GLU A 747 23.31 20.95 5.92
C GLU A 747 22.02 21.70 6.31
N ARG A 748 20.85 21.23 5.85
CA ARG A 748 19.57 21.91 6.04
C ARG A 748 18.80 21.43 7.28
N ILE A 749 19.15 20.30 7.88
CA ILE A 749 18.68 19.94 9.25
C ILE A 749 19.60 20.47 10.36
N ARG A 750 20.82 20.93 10.05
CA ARG A 750 21.72 21.62 11.00
C ARG A 750 21.01 22.67 11.88
N PRO A 751 20.15 23.58 11.35
CA PRO A 751 19.48 24.59 12.19
C PRO A 751 18.48 24.00 13.21
N LEU A 752 17.92 22.82 12.92
CA LEU A 752 16.98 22.12 13.82
C LEU A 752 17.71 21.43 14.97
N LEU A 753 18.91 20.90 14.69
CA LEU A 753 19.76 20.23 15.66
C LEU A 753 20.57 21.21 16.53
N GLY A 754 20.90 22.39 15.99
CA GLY A 754 21.62 23.46 16.68
C GLY A 754 23.15 23.40 16.50
N PRO A 755 23.87 24.47 16.90
CA PRO A 755 25.30 24.61 16.61
C PRO A 755 26.24 23.84 17.55
N ASP A 756 25.82 23.51 18.78
CA ASP A 756 26.71 22.96 19.82
C ASP A 756 26.68 21.42 19.96
N ASP A 757 25.67 20.73 19.40
CA ASP A 757 25.51 19.26 19.45
C ASP A 757 26.48 18.58 18.45
N THR A 758 27.75 18.54 18.83
CA THR A 758 28.90 18.21 17.96
C THR A 758 29.30 16.73 17.95
N ALA A 759 28.74 15.90 18.81
CA ALA A 759 29.05 14.48 18.92
C ALA A 759 28.05 13.60 18.16
N VAL A 760 28.30 13.36 16.87
CA VAL A 760 27.59 12.29 16.14
C VAL A 760 27.98 10.94 16.76
N PRO A 761 27.02 10.11 17.21
CA PRO A 761 27.35 8.82 17.81
C PRO A 761 28.17 7.93 16.88
N ASP A 762 29.19 7.26 17.43
CA ASP A 762 29.98 6.26 16.68
C ASP A 762 29.10 5.16 16.08
N THR A 763 27.95 4.89 16.69
CA THR A 763 26.97 3.92 16.19
C THR A 763 26.25 4.39 14.93
N LEU A 764 26.11 5.71 14.70
CA LEU A 764 25.60 6.25 13.43
C LEU A 764 26.66 6.16 12.33
N ARG A 765 27.93 6.46 12.65
CA ARG A 765 29.08 6.19 11.75
C ARG A 765 29.14 4.71 11.36
N GLU A 766 28.98 3.81 12.34
CA GLU A 766 28.95 2.37 12.11
C GLU A 766 27.72 1.93 11.29
N LEU A 767 26.54 2.54 11.52
CA LEU A 767 25.34 2.31 10.74
C LEU A 767 25.53 2.72 9.28
N TYR A 768 25.93 3.97 8.99
CA TYR A 768 26.16 4.44 7.63
C TYR A 768 27.19 3.58 6.90
N ARG A 769 28.30 3.23 7.58
CA ARG A 769 29.31 2.31 7.00
C ARG A 769 28.71 0.94 6.68
N LYS A 770 27.88 0.35 7.56
CA LYS A 770 27.20 -0.93 7.30
C LYS A 770 26.17 -0.84 6.17
N VAL A 771 25.38 0.24 6.11
CA VAL A 771 24.42 0.51 5.02
C VAL A 771 25.14 0.52 3.67
N LEU A 772 26.29 1.19 3.59
CA LEU A 772 27.13 1.27 2.40
C LEU A 772 27.83 -0.09 2.11
N ASP A 773 28.39 -0.78 3.11
CA ASP A 773 28.97 -2.13 2.97
C ASP A 773 27.93 -3.11 2.38
N ASP A 774 26.73 -3.17 2.96
CA ASP A 774 25.66 -4.10 2.59
C ASP A 774 25.16 -3.83 1.15
N THR A 775 25.00 -2.56 0.76
CA THR A 775 24.55 -2.17 -0.59
C THR A 775 25.63 -2.30 -1.67
N ARG A 776 26.92 -2.19 -1.32
CA ARG A 776 28.06 -2.24 -2.27
C ARG A 776 28.63 -3.63 -2.44
N ILE A 777 29.00 -4.30 -1.34
CA ILE A 777 29.80 -5.54 -1.34
C ILE A 777 29.11 -6.73 -0.65
N GLY A 778 27.96 -6.50 -0.01
CA GLY A 778 27.14 -7.52 0.64
C GLY A 778 26.58 -8.60 -0.30
N PRO A 779 26.03 -9.71 0.23
CA PRO A 779 25.59 -10.85 -0.57
C PRO A 779 24.55 -10.50 -1.65
N GLY A 780 23.66 -9.55 -1.36
CA GLY A 780 22.61 -9.06 -2.25
C GLY A 780 22.97 -7.78 -3.02
N SER A 781 24.25 -7.37 -3.07
CA SER A 781 24.63 -6.13 -3.76
C SER A 781 24.49 -6.24 -5.29
N LEU A 782 24.29 -5.09 -5.95
CA LEU A 782 24.27 -5.03 -7.41
C LEU A 782 25.64 -5.47 -8.01
N LEU A 783 26.75 -5.11 -7.35
CA LEU A 783 28.11 -5.54 -7.69
C LEU A 783 28.23 -7.07 -7.79
N ARG A 784 27.72 -7.80 -6.78
CA ARG A 784 27.76 -9.27 -6.79
C ARG A 784 26.82 -9.87 -7.83
N ARG A 785 25.62 -9.32 -8.02
CA ARG A 785 24.69 -9.80 -9.06
C ARG A 785 25.25 -9.61 -10.46
N MET A 786 25.85 -8.45 -10.77
CA MET A 786 26.46 -8.19 -12.07
C MET A 786 27.70 -9.07 -12.33
N ALA A 787 28.53 -9.28 -11.31
CA ALA A 787 29.68 -10.20 -11.40
C ALA A 787 29.27 -11.67 -11.58
N ALA A 788 28.08 -12.06 -11.07
CA ALA A 788 27.52 -13.40 -11.20
C ALA A 788 26.65 -13.59 -12.48
N ASP A 789 26.52 -12.57 -13.35
CA ASP A 789 25.82 -12.70 -14.63
C ASP A 789 26.53 -13.79 -15.48
N THR A 790 25.78 -14.80 -15.92
CA THR A 790 26.30 -15.93 -16.72
C THR A 790 26.09 -15.75 -18.22
N GLY A 791 25.47 -14.65 -18.66
CA GLY A 791 25.24 -14.36 -20.07
C GLY A 791 26.53 -14.33 -20.90
N SER A 792 26.41 -14.75 -22.16
CA SER A 792 27.52 -14.84 -23.12
C SER A 792 27.44 -13.82 -24.25
N ASP A 793 26.41 -12.97 -24.27
CA ASP A 793 26.34 -11.83 -25.18
C ASP A 793 27.26 -10.69 -24.73
N ALA A 794 27.59 -9.78 -25.65
CA ALA A 794 28.51 -8.67 -25.40
C ALA A 794 28.03 -7.75 -24.25
N ALA A 795 26.72 -7.57 -24.04
CA ALA A 795 26.23 -6.73 -22.96
C ALA A 795 26.43 -7.40 -21.59
N SER A 796 26.23 -8.72 -21.46
CA SER A 796 26.58 -9.45 -20.24
C SER A 796 28.08 -9.51 -19.97
N VAL A 797 28.92 -9.61 -21.01
CA VAL A 797 30.39 -9.50 -20.85
C VAL A 797 30.78 -8.11 -20.34
N VAL A 798 30.28 -7.05 -20.98
CA VAL A 798 30.54 -5.64 -20.58
C VAL A 798 30.04 -5.36 -19.16
N ARG A 799 28.89 -5.91 -18.74
CA ARG A 799 28.36 -5.82 -17.37
C ARG A 799 29.25 -6.53 -16.32
N ARG A 800 29.82 -7.71 -16.64
CA ARG A 800 30.78 -8.38 -15.75
C ARG A 800 32.06 -7.59 -15.62
N ASN A 801 32.66 -7.18 -16.74
CA ASN A 801 33.89 -6.40 -16.79
C ASN A 801 33.73 -5.08 -16.00
N ALA A 802 32.58 -4.40 -16.14
CA ALA A 802 32.21 -3.24 -15.33
C ALA A 802 32.19 -3.52 -13.82
N ALA A 803 31.60 -4.64 -13.39
CA ALA A 803 31.55 -5.04 -11.98
C ALA A 803 32.93 -5.43 -11.43
N ASP A 804 33.81 -5.99 -12.26
CA ASP A 804 35.18 -6.31 -11.88
C ASP A 804 36.06 -5.05 -11.83
N ALA A 805 35.95 -4.13 -12.79
CA ALA A 805 36.63 -2.82 -12.77
C ALA A 805 36.26 -1.99 -11.53
N VAL A 806 34.97 -1.92 -11.18
CA VAL A 806 34.52 -1.28 -9.92
C VAL A 806 35.11 -1.98 -8.69
N ARG A 807 35.23 -3.31 -8.69
CA ARG A 807 35.86 -4.04 -7.59
C ARG A 807 37.36 -3.75 -7.49
N ARG A 808 38.07 -3.65 -8.61
CA ARG A 808 39.49 -3.30 -8.66
C ARG A 808 39.72 -1.85 -8.22
N ALA A 809 38.89 -0.89 -8.66
CA ALA A 809 38.93 0.51 -8.24
C ALA A 809 38.71 0.70 -6.73
N LEU A 810 37.81 -0.09 -6.13
CA LEU A 810 37.63 -0.13 -4.67
C LEU A 810 38.84 -0.75 -3.94
N SER A 811 39.69 -1.51 -4.63
CA SER A 811 40.83 -2.25 -4.06
C SER A 811 42.19 -1.55 -4.30
N SER A 812 42.30 -0.69 -5.31
CA SER A 812 43.55 -0.05 -5.74
C SER A 812 44.09 1.00 -4.74
N GLY A 813 43.25 1.46 -3.81
CA GLY A 813 43.62 2.42 -2.78
C GLY A 813 43.85 3.85 -3.29
N PRO A 814 44.22 4.78 -2.38
CA PRO A 814 44.46 6.17 -2.70
C PRO A 814 45.75 6.35 -3.53
N GLN A 815 45.64 6.79 -4.79
CA GLN A 815 46.82 7.10 -5.62
C GLN A 815 47.33 8.53 -5.37
N ALA A 816 48.64 8.74 -5.49
CA ALA A 816 49.32 10.02 -5.33
C ALA A 816 49.75 10.62 -6.68
N ALA A 817 48.84 10.62 -7.65
CA ALA A 817 49.05 11.04 -9.04
C ALA A 817 48.15 12.23 -9.40
N SER A 818 48.40 12.92 -10.51
CA SER A 818 47.40 13.79 -11.13
C SER A 818 46.54 13.01 -12.14
N VAL A 819 45.38 13.57 -12.50
CA VAL A 819 44.51 13.03 -13.57
C VAL A 819 45.29 12.83 -14.87
N ARG A 820 46.19 13.76 -15.20
CA ARG A 820 47.00 13.69 -16.42
C ARG A 820 48.04 12.58 -16.35
N ASP A 821 48.64 12.31 -15.18
CA ASP A 821 49.61 11.24 -15.03
C ASP A 821 48.94 9.87 -15.26
N VAL A 822 47.78 9.64 -14.63
CA VAL A 822 46.96 8.43 -14.84
C VAL A 822 46.62 8.23 -16.32
N VAL A 823 46.10 9.26 -16.99
CA VAL A 823 45.73 9.19 -18.41
C VAL A 823 46.96 8.94 -19.30
N GLN A 824 48.12 9.54 -19.00
CA GLN A 824 49.34 9.38 -19.80
C GLN A 824 50.02 8.03 -19.61
N ASP A 825 50.03 7.49 -18.39
CA ASP A 825 50.60 6.17 -18.12
C ASP A 825 49.68 5.07 -18.68
N TRP A 826 48.36 5.17 -18.50
CA TRP A 826 47.40 4.28 -19.16
C TRP A 826 47.50 4.32 -20.69
N TRP A 827 47.63 5.51 -21.28
CA TRP A 827 47.82 5.68 -22.72
C TRP A 827 49.12 5.07 -23.23
N ARG A 828 50.19 5.09 -22.43
CA ARG A 828 51.48 4.52 -22.79
C ARG A 828 51.43 2.99 -22.78
N ASP A 829 50.79 2.42 -21.77
CA ASP A 829 50.94 1.01 -21.42
C ASP A 829 49.79 0.13 -21.97
N GLN A 830 48.57 0.67 -22.14
CA GLN A 830 47.39 -0.10 -22.56
C GLN A 830 46.75 0.36 -23.88
N ALA A 831 46.66 1.67 -24.15
CA ALA A 831 45.99 2.16 -25.36
C ALA A 831 46.46 1.52 -26.69
N PRO A 832 47.77 1.25 -26.94
CA PRO A 832 48.24 0.67 -28.20
C PRO A 832 47.69 -0.72 -28.55
N ALA A 833 47.16 -1.44 -27.55
CA ALA A 833 46.59 -2.79 -27.72
C ALA A 833 45.05 -2.80 -27.73
N THR A 834 44.39 -1.66 -27.49
CA THR A 834 42.93 -1.58 -27.29
C THR A 834 42.23 -0.78 -28.38
N GLY A 835 40.91 -0.97 -28.53
CA GLY A 835 40.07 -0.21 -29.44
C GLY A 835 39.68 1.19 -28.94
N VAL A 836 40.50 1.84 -28.12
CA VAL A 836 40.14 3.09 -27.42
C VAL A 836 40.92 4.28 -27.97
N THR A 837 40.28 5.45 -28.08
CA THR A 837 40.99 6.71 -28.31
C THR A 837 40.59 7.82 -27.36
N VAL A 838 41.60 8.46 -26.75
CA VAL A 838 41.43 9.47 -25.70
C VAL A 838 41.70 10.87 -26.26
N ARG A 839 40.85 11.84 -25.89
CA ARG A 839 41.06 13.28 -26.08
C ARG A 839 41.14 13.96 -24.71
N ASP A 840 42.29 14.56 -24.41
CA ASP A 840 42.49 15.41 -23.23
C ASP A 840 42.35 16.88 -23.65
N ASP A 841 41.16 17.45 -23.43
CA ASP A 841 40.86 18.86 -23.69
C ASP A 841 40.93 19.71 -22.39
N MET A 842 41.51 19.17 -21.32
CA MET A 842 41.71 19.86 -20.05
C MET A 842 42.65 21.07 -20.24
N ARG A 843 42.07 22.27 -20.22
CA ARG A 843 42.80 23.54 -20.16
C ARG A 843 43.46 23.71 -18.77
N GLN A 844 44.15 24.82 -18.54
CA GLN A 844 45.03 25.05 -17.35
C GLN A 844 44.32 25.08 -15.97
N GLU A 845 43.10 24.56 -15.85
CA GLU A 845 42.32 24.54 -14.62
C GLU A 845 42.71 23.34 -13.74
N ALA A 846 42.95 23.62 -12.46
CA ALA A 846 43.47 22.64 -11.51
C ALA A 846 42.35 21.85 -10.83
N PHE A 847 41.79 20.86 -11.54
CA PHE A 847 40.96 19.85 -10.89
C PHE A 847 41.80 19.08 -9.85
N ARG A 848 41.33 19.04 -8.59
CA ARG A 848 41.95 18.26 -7.53
C ARG A 848 41.14 16.99 -7.29
N PRO A 849 41.55 15.82 -7.85
CA PRO A 849 40.86 14.57 -7.61
C PRO A 849 41.00 14.15 -6.14
N LEU A 850 39.97 13.50 -5.60
CA LEU A 850 40.17 12.67 -4.42
C LEU A 850 41.05 11.46 -4.81
N PRO A 851 41.90 10.93 -3.91
CA PRO A 851 42.79 9.82 -4.24
C PRO A 851 42.10 8.54 -4.75
N VAL A 852 40.82 8.35 -4.41
CA VAL A 852 39.96 7.26 -4.91
C VAL A 852 39.45 7.49 -6.35
N HIS A 853 39.31 8.75 -6.79
CA HIS A 853 38.90 9.08 -8.15
C HIS A 853 39.97 8.73 -9.19
N LEU A 854 41.25 8.74 -8.80
CA LEU A 854 42.36 8.38 -9.68
C LEU A 854 42.35 6.89 -10.04
N GLY A 855 42.21 6.02 -9.02
CA GLY A 855 42.03 4.58 -9.25
C GLY A 855 40.73 4.25 -9.99
N ALA A 856 39.65 4.98 -9.72
CA ALA A 856 38.41 4.85 -10.49
C ALA A 856 38.56 5.27 -11.96
N LEU A 857 39.34 6.31 -12.25
CA LEU A 857 39.62 6.75 -13.62
C LEU A 857 40.46 5.73 -14.38
N ASP A 858 41.55 5.24 -13.79
CA ASP A 858 42.43 4.21 -14.36
C ASP A 858 41.65 2.92 -14.71
N GLU A 859 40.80 2.47 -13.79
CA GLU A 859 39.93 1.31 -14.00
C GLU A 859 38.79 1.57 -15.00
N THR A 860 38.29 2.81 -15.09
CA THR A 860 37.31 3.19 -16.12
C THR A 860 37.94 3.17 -17.51
N LEU A 861 39.17 3.66 -17.66
CA LEU A 861 39.91 3.59 -18.92
C LEU A 861 40.24 2.14 -19.30
N THR A 862 40.69 1.33 -18.32
CA THR A 862 40.95 -0.12 -18.51
C THR A 862 39.68 -0.87 -18.91
N TRP A 863 38.55 -0.60 -18.25
CA TRP A 863 37.24 -1.13 -18.63
C TRP A 863 36.83 -0.73 -20.05
N CYS A 864 37.13 0.50 -20.50
CA CYS A 864 36.88 0.89 -21.90
C CYS A 864 37.71 0.03 -22.87
N GLY A 865 38.94 -0.35 -22.51
CA GLY A 865 39.73 -1.32 -23.28
C GLY A 865 39.03 -2.68 -23.40
N GLU A 866 38.66 -3.24 -22.24
CA GLU A 866 37.94 -4.53 -22.14
C GLU A 866 36.58 -4.52 -22.89
N ALA A 867 35.85 -3.39 -22.84
CA ALA A 867 34.55 -3.22 -23.49
C ALA A 867 34.66 -3.05 -25.01
N ALA A 868 35.67 -2.32 -25.50
CA ALA A 868 35.94 -2.16 -26.93
C ALA A 868 36.27 -3.52 -27.57
N GLU A 869 37.07 -4.34 -26.89
CA GLU A 869 37.38 -5.70 -27.33
C GLU A 869 36.11 -6.59 -27.35
N ALA A 870 35.34 -6.61 -26.26
CA ALA A 870 34.12 -7.42 -26.15
C ALA A 870 33.03 -7.04 -27.17
N ALA A 871 32.94 -5.75 -27.55
CA ALA A 871 32.01 -5.25 -28.56
C ALA A 871 32.55 -5.37 -30.00
N GLY A 872 33.85 -5.60 -30.19
CA GLY A 872 34.50 -5.52 -31.51
C GLY A 872 34.37 -4.14 -32.16
N SER A 873 34.30 -3.08 -31.35
CA SER A 873 34.09 -1.70 -31.79
C SER A 873 35.15 -0.76 -31.22
N ARG A 874 35.03 0.53 -31.54
CA ARG A 874 35.94 1.58 -31.05
C ARG A 874 35.21 2.41 -30.01
N ILE A 875 35.91 2.77 -28.94
CA ILE A 875 35.40 3.64 -27.88
C ILE A 875 36.19 4.95 -27.90
N ASP A 876 35.47 6.07 -27.99
CA ASP A 876 36.06 7.40 -27.91
C ASP A 876 35.88 7.94 -26.48
N VAL A 877 36.98 8.36 -25.87
CA VAL A 877 37.03 8.92 -24.52
C VAL A 877 37.40 10.40 -24.61
N GLU A 878 36.62 11.29 -24.00
CA GLU A 878 36.91 12.73 -23.98
C GLU A 878 36.88 13.26 -22.53
N LEU A 879 37.95 13.96 -22.14
CA LEU A 879 38.19 14.47 -20.79
C LEU A 879 38.12 16.00 -20.80
N THR A 880 37.14 16.56 -20.08
CA THR A 880 36.95 18.01 -19.92
C THR A 880 36.77 18.37 -18.44
N VAL A 881 37.14 19.59 -18.05
CA VAL A 881 36.86 20.11 -16.71
C VAL A 881 35.91 21.28 -16.86
N GLU A 882 34.79 21.24 -16.12
CA GLU A 882 33.78 22.28 -16.08
C GLU A 882 33.36 22.54 -14.63
N GLU A 883 33.37 23.80 -14.21
CA GLU A 883 32.95 24.23 -12.86
C GLU A 883 33.63 23.48 -11.69
N GLY A 884 34.87 23.01 -11.88
CA GLY A 884 35.62 22.25 -10.88
C GLY A 884 35.28 20.75 -10.81
N THR A 885 34.51 20.24 -11.78
CA THR A 885 34.18 18.82 -11.96
C THR A 885 34.89 18.29 -13.21
N LEU A 886 35.50 17.10 -13.12
CA LEU A 886 36.05 16.39 -14.27
C LEU A 886 34.96 15.56 -14.93
N HIS A 887 34.66 15.88 -16.19
CA HIS A 887 33.77 15.12 -17.05
C HIS A 887 34.58 14.16 -17.93
N VAL A 888 34.22 12.87 -17.91
CA VAL A 888 34.76 11.81 -18.77
C VAL A 888 33.62 11.28 -19.63
N TRP A 889 33.63 11.66 -20.90
CA TRP A 889 32.70 11.21 -21.92
C TRP A 889 33.21 9.93 -22.57
N LEU A 890 32.34 8.92 -22.72
CA LEU A 890 32.64 7.60 -23.26
C LEU A 890 31.65 7.30 -24.40
N GLY A 891 32.03 7.53 -25.65
CA GLY A 891 31.24 7.23 -26.84
C GLY A 891 31.36 5.75 -27.22
N LEU A 892 30.21 5.05 -27.33
CA LEU A 892 30.16 3.58 -27.44
C LEU A 892 29.46 3.13 -28.74
N ASP A 893 30.14 3.24 -29.88
CA ASP A 893 29.55 2.83 -31.17
C ASP A 893 29.19 1.33 -31.18
N LYS A 894 28.01 1.02 -31.73
CA LYS A 894 27.38 -0.32 -31.87
C LYS A 894 27.01 -1.05 -30.58
N VAL A 895 27.22 -0.47 -29.40
CA VAL A 895 26.71 -1.01 -28.13
C VAL A 895 25.33 -0.41 -27.85
N ASN A 896 24.38 -1.21 -27.36
CA ASN A 896 23.14 -0.65 -26.81
C ASN A 896 23.45 -0.11 -25.41
N VAL A 897 23.89 1.16 -25.37
CA VAL A 897 24.43 1.84 -24.18
C VAL A 897 23.44 1.79 -23.01
N ARG A 898 22.17 2.17 -23.27
CA ARG A 898 21.07 2.12 -22.30
C ARG A 898 20.69 0.71 -21.80
N THR A 899 21.09 -0.37 -22.46
CA THR A 899 20.88 -1.76 -21.97
C THR A 899 22.12 -2.36 -21.31
N SER A 900 23.31 -1.86 -21.67
CA SER A 900 24.60 -2.43 -21.26
C SER A 900 25.21 -1.69 -20.06
N CYS A 901 25.00 -0.37 -19.98
CA CYS A 901 25.67 0.52 -19.05
C CYS A 901 24.75 1.08 -17.94
N ASP A 902 23.43 0.91 -18.05
CA ASP A 902 22.44 1.51 -17.11
C ASP A 902 22.59 0.98 -15.67
N ASP A 903 22.96 -0.30 -15.49
CA ASP A 903 23.28 -0.88 -14.19
C ASP A 903 24.73 -0.58 -13.74
N PHE A 904 25.66 -0.39 -14.68
CA PHE A 904 27.03 0.05 -14.39
C PHE A 904 27.08 1.49 -13.87
N ALA A 905 26.31 2.39 -14.47
CA ALA A 905 26.19 3.77 -14.01
C ALA A 905 25.53 3.84 -12.63
N ARG A 906 24.44 3.09 -12.42
CA ARG A 906 23.85 2.89 -11.09
C ARG A 906 24.85 2.34 -10.08
N LEU A 907 25.74 1.44 -10.50
CA LEU A 907 26.76 0.85 -9.64
C LEU A 907 27.82 1.88 -9.28
N LEU A 908 28.45 2.53 -10.26
CA LEU A 908 29.50 3.54 -10.07
C LEU A 908 29.07 4.65 -9.09
N SER A 909 27.93 5.28 -9.35
CA SER A 909 27.37 6.33 -8.48
C SER A 909 27.02 5.87 -7.08
N ARG A 910 26.78 4.56 -6.88
CA ARG A 910 26.56 3.99 -5.55
C ARG A 910 27.85 3.58 -4.85
N THR A 911 28.89 3.20 -5.59
CA THR A 911 30.15 2.68 -5.03
C THR A 911 31.21 3.73 -4.77
N LEU A 912 31.31 4.77 -5.59
CA LEU A 912 32.36 5.78 -5.50
C LEU A 912 31.79 7.10 -4.93
N PRO A 913 32.52 7.79 -4.03
CA PRO A 913 32.13 9.13 -3.60
C PRO A 913 32.17 10.12 -4.75
N TYR A 914 31.41 11.21 -4.66
CA TYR A 914 31.57 12.38 -5.52
C TYR A 914 31.72 12.02 -7.01
N THR A 915 30.95 11.02 -7.44
CA THR A 915 31.04 10.37 -8.75
C THR A 915 29.63 10.16 -9.30
N ASP A 916 29.27 10.90 -10.33
CA ASP A 916 28.03 10.65 -11.08
C ASP A 916 28.32 9.88 -12.36
N CYS A 917 27.49 8.91 -12.69
CA CYS A 917 27.54 8.26 -13.99
C CYS A 917 26.16 8.38 -14.66
N LEU A 918 26.14 9.03 -15.82
CA LEU A 918 24.96 9.30 -16.63
C LEU A 918 25.06 8.48 -17.93
N VAL A 919 23.92 7.97 -18.39
CA VAL A 919 23.84 7.08 -19.56
C VAL A 919 22.81 7.66 -20.52
N ASP A 920 23.24 7.93 -21.74
CA ASP A 920 22.37 8.33 -22.84
C ASP A 920 22.30 7.22 -23.91
N ASP A 921 21.73 7.51 -25.07
CA ASP A 921 21.50 6.52 -26.13
C ASP A 921 22.79 6.06 -26.85
N ASP A 922 23.84 6.89 -26.90
CA ASP A 922 25.11 6.62 -27.61
C ASP A 922 26.39 6.85 -26.77
N HIS A 923 26.28 7.38 -25.55
CA HIS A 923 27.43 7.67 -24.69
C HIS A 923 27.15 7.47 -23.19
N VAL A 924 28.23 7.35 -22.41
CA VAL A 924 28.24 7.41 -20.95
C VAL A 924 29.04 8.63 -20.51
N LEU A 925 28.53 9.41 -19.55
CA LEU A 925 29.22 10.55 -18.95
C LEU A 925 29.50 10.24 -17.48
N LEU A 926 30.78 10.11 -17.12
CA LEU A 926 31.25 10.06 -15.73
C LEU A 926 31.63 11.47 -15.28
N ARG A 927 31.11 11.94 -14.14
CA ARG A 927 31.47 13.21 -13.51
C ARG A 927 32.16 12.92 -12.20
N LEU A 928 33.40 13.36 -12.04
CA LEU A 928 34.18 13.25 -10.81
C LEU A 928 34.28 14.64 -10.21
N HIS A 929 33.71 14.87 -9.03
CA HIS A 929 33.73 16.19 -8.37
C HIS A 929 35.02 16.35 -7.55
N GLY A 930 35.58 17.56 -7.55
CA GLY A 930 36.89 17.84 -6.95
C GLY A 930 36.85 18.03 -5.44
N ASP A 931 38.03 18.27 -4.86
CA ASP A 931 38.20 18.65 -3.46
C ASP A 931 37.31 19.86 -3.09
N LEU A 932 36.47 19.70 -2.07
CA LEU A 932 35.52 20.71 -1.57
C LEU A 932 36.26 21.80 -0.77
N GLU A 933 37.11 22.58 -1.43
CA GLU A 933 37.81 23.70 -0.79
C GLU A 933 36.80 24.77 -0.31
N THR A 934 36.45 24.75 0.98
CA THR A 934 36.73 25.85 1.95
C THR A 934 35.96 25.75 3.28
N VAL A 935 34.95 24.88 3.43
CA VAL A 935 34.11 24.81 4.65
C VAL A 935 34.12 23.40 5.26
N PRO A 936 34.42 23.23 6.57
CA PRO A 936 34.29 21.93 7.22
C PRO A 936 32.83 21.48 7.22
N LEU A 937 32.58 20.25 6.75
CA LEU A 937 31.25 19.65 6.71
C LEU A 937 30.60 19.64 8.11
N PHE A 938 29.27 19.77 8.16
CA PHE A 938 28.52 19.48 9.39
C PHE A 938 28.88 18.08 9.92
N PRO A 939 29.06 17.85 11.25
CA PRO A 939 29.47 16.54 11.77
C PRO A 939 28.63 15.35 11.28
N LEU A 940 27.33 15.54 11.04
CA LEU A 940 26.44 14.52 10.48
C LEU A 940 26.73 14.21 9.00
N ALA A 941 27.04 15.24 8.21
CA ALA A 941 27.49 15.07 6.83
C ALA A 941 28.85 14.35 6.81
N ALA A 942 29.81 14.80 7.62
CA ALA A 942 31.12 14.17 7.78
C ALA A 942 30.98 12.67 8.16
N ALA A 943 30.13 12.33 9.13
CA ALA A 943 29.91 10.95 9.55
C ALA A 943 29.36 10.04 8.44
N GLY A 944 28.55 10.57 7.50
CA GLY A 944 28.12 9.83 6.31
C GLY A 944 29.24 9.67 5.28
N MET A 945 30.07 10.70 5.11
CA MET A 945 31.19 10.71 4.15
C MET A 945 32.43 9.95 4.63
N ASP A 946 32.64 9.77 5.94
CA ASP A 946 33.79 9.05 6.52
C ASP A 946 33.95 7.64 5.92
N ALA A 947 32.82 6.96 5.67
CA ALA A 947 32.76 5.63 5.08
C ALA A 947 33.19 5.59 3.60
N TYR A 948 33.14 6.73 2.90
CA TYR A 948 33.63 6.87 1.54
C TYR A 948 35.12 7.25 1.48
N VAL A 949 35.59 8.07 2.43
CA VAL A 949 36.97 8.60 2.44
C VAL A 949 37.98 7.58 2.99
N SER A 950 37.56 6.72 3.93
CA SER A 950 38.49 5.84 4.67
C SER A 950 38.99 4.60 3.90
N GLY A 951 38.31 4.20 2.81
CA GLY A 951 38.65 3.03 2.00
C GLY A 951 38.45 1.66 2.68
N PRO A 952 38.34 0.55 1.91
CA PRO A 952 38.09 -0.79 2.45
C PRO A 952 39.39 -1.54 2.84
N LEU A 953 40.30 -0.88 3.57
CA LEU A 953 41.67 -1.40 3.82
C LEU A 953 41.75 -2.60 4.78
N ASP A 954 40.80 -2.76 5.71
CA ASP A 954 40.92 -3.70 6.85
C ASP A 954 40.31 -5.11 6.64
N ARG A 955 39.83 -5.47 5.44
CA ARG A 955 39.06 -6.72 5.23
C ARG A 955 39.51 -7.67 4.13
N TRP A 956 40.60 -7.37 3.42
CA TRP A 956 41.14 -8.23 2.35
C TRP A 956 42.52 -8.80 2.66
N ARG A 957 42.79 -9.18 3.93
CA ARG A 957 43.82 -10.19 4.21
C ARG A 957 43.27 -11.57 3.87
N PRO A 958 43.87 -12.33 2.94
CA PRO A 958 43.50 -13.72 2.71
C PRO A 958 43.68 -14.52 4.01
N ALA A 959 42.77 -15.45 4.29
CA ALA A 959 42.92 -16.39 5.39
C ALA A 959 44.03 -17.41 5.06
N GLY A 960 45.30 -16.99 5.19
CA GLY A 960 46.45 -17.77 4.71
C GLY A 960 47.83 -17.28 5.14
N GLU A 961 47.99 -16.10 5.73
CA GLU A 961 49.28 -15.67 6.30
C GLU A 961 49.21 -15.64 7.83
N VAL A 962 49.88 -16.62 8.43
CA VAL A 962 50.15 -16.66 9.87
C VAL A 962 51.09 -15.52 10.20
N ALA A 963 50.69 -14.65 11.14
CA ALA A 963 51.55 -13.58 11.62
C ALA A 963 52.77 -14.17 12.33
N ASP A 964 53.97 -13.86 11.83
CA ASP A 964 55.20 -14.09 12.58
C ASP A 964 55.33 -12.99 13.66
N GLU A 965 55.61 -13.39 14.90
CA GLU A 965 55.57 -12.48 16.05
C GLU A 965 56.71 -11.44 16.00
N PRO A 966 56.48 -10.18 16.43
CA PRO A 966 57.54 -9.20 16.55
C PRO A 966 58.47 -9.57 17.71
N ARG A 967 59.62 -10.19 17.41
CA ARG A 967 60.68 -10.35 18.40
C ARG A 967 61.18 -8.97 18.86
N GLY A 968 61.18 -8.79 20.17
CA GLY A 968 61.42 -7.50 20.80
C GLY A 968 62.84 -6.94 20.61
N ALA A 969 62.94 -5.63 20.84
CA ALA A 969 64.19 -4.90 20.79
C ALA A 969 65.24 -5.43 21.79
N GLN A 970 66.49 -5.53 21.33
CA GLN A 970 67.70 -5.39 22.14
C GLN A 970 68.71 -4.52 21.38
N ASP A 971 69.56 -3.84 22.15
CA ASP A 971 70.53 -2.85 21.70
C ASP A 971 71.51 -3.33 20.62
N GLU A 972 71.97 -2.43 19.74
CA GLU A 972 73.37 -1.97 19.81
C GLU A 972 73.63 -0.69 18.96
N GLN A 973 74.86 -0.17 19.08
CA GLN A 973 75.24 1.24 18.85
C GLN A 973 75.48 1.64 17.38
N PRO A 974 75.49 2.97 17.07
CA PRO A 974 75.71 3.47 15.71
C PRO A 974 77.20 3.60 15.35
N HIS A 975 77.60 3.18 14.14
CA HIS A 975 78.80 3.70 13.48
C HIS A 975 78.77 3.56 11.95
N SER A 976 79.26 4.63 11.30
CA SER A 976 79.55 4.82 9.86
C SER A 976 78.37 4.99 8.92
#